data_AF-A0A822X5B6-F1
#
_entry.id   AF-A0A822X5B6-F1
#
_cell.length_a   1.000
_cell.length_b   1.000
_cell.length_c   1.000
_cell.angle_alpha   90.00
_cell.angle_beta   90.00
_cell.angle_gamma   90.00
#
_symmetry.space_group_name_H-M   'P 1'
#
loop_
_entity.id
_entity.type
_entity.pdbx_description
1 polymer ?
#
loop_
_entity_poly.entity_id
_entity_poly.type
_entity_poly.pdbx_seq_one_letter_code
_entity_poly.pdbx_strand_id
1 'polypeptide(L)'
;MKALMVRTDFSLGESALKAENAVKIARDAGYTAVISADSMNIASVIPLQRAAGDDMAVICGVKLNVVDDPTYEHRARLAKESGGCMESLVRDRSYCFTALIKNEQGYRDVCELMTLANKREQFYFVPRLALDQLAAAYAKGNIILLTSDIGSVFQRRDFAKIIGTLVTAGGRDNFYSVVYPHPTPFYDQINVRAMKVASALKIEPVAFYPAYYEAVDDADIKDIAHMVTNNIKIDQPHRLRIPHQRDNAVNGRRHLLEALKAFSVRMDVPVTAAMASTTQDTIIEACTWRWHELPPALPKMADDEPATLMKLAVAGLRKRLTTKEFGYTPPASEHRVYVDRLKYEMDTLTRLGFCGYFLMVRDLMNHSRETGIPVGPGRGSSAGSLVAWCIGITNVDPIRHGLLFERFINPERLDLPDADLDFSQARRHEVIEYLNERYGEVYVAGIPNFTYLGAASALRDTARIYGVDAADMAVSKEFKNLEDDSLSLEELREQLASLDKYATKNPEAFKAACKLQSLMRGFGRHAAGMIVAGVPLVERTPVELRGNARCIAFDKRYCEAMGLIKLDVLGLATLDLLDSAKRYIKESTGEDINLDAIPLDDRKVLDGFAAGYTQGVFQLESGPMRKLLKDLGSGIEPMSFKTVVATTALFRPGPIQSGMLDDYVSVAKGFMPPHSIHPRLEETTKETNGVLLYQEQIMKSSRVLAGFSMAEADALRSAIGKKNMEKMKTIGGDFVERAQAGWVTLSLENGSTVEVHKKAKLMCSDGKRRTYDEAIRDNADIVDFGV
;
A
#
# COMPACT_ATOMS: atom_id res chain seq x y z
N MET A 1 34.68 1.45 0.05
CA MET A 1 34.41 2.89 -0.14
C MET A 1 33.15 3.17 0.67
N LYS A 2 33.12 4.12 1.61
CA LYS A 2 32.53 3.78 2.91
C LYS A 2 31.04 4.03 3.07
N ALA A 3 30.54 5.26 2.97
CA ALA A 3 29.09 5.49 2.88
C ALA A 3 28.72 6.62 1.95
N LEU A 4 27.70 6.41 1.11
CA LEU A 4 27.02 7.45 0.35
C LEU A 4 25.85 7.98 1.19
N MET A 5 25.84 9.26 1.52
CA MET A 5 24.69 9.90 2.15
C MET A 5 23.71 10.33 1.07
N VAL A 6 22.48 9.84 1.12
CA VAL A 6 21.45 10.09 0.10
C VAL A 6 20.27 10.82 0.70
N ARG A 7 19.78 11.82 -0.02
CA ARG A 7 18.41 12.30 0.11
C ARG A 7 17.65 11.76 -1.08
N THR A 8 16.53 11.10 -0.85
CA THR A 8 15.76 10.43 -1.91
C THR A 8 14.56 11.26 -2.33
N ASP A 9 13.83 10.80 -3.34
CA ASP A 9 12.56 11.36 -3.81
C ASP A 9 11.45 11.40 -2.74
N PHE A 10 11.65 10.75 -1.60
CA PHE A 10 10.81 10.92 -0.40
C PHE A 10 11.00 12.28 0.29
N SER A 11 12.07 13.01 -0.02
CA SER A 11 12.19 14.43 0.32
C SER A 11 11.64 15.28 -0.82
N LEU A 12 10.31 15.42 -0.84
CA LEU A 12 9.57 16.05 -1.94
C LEU A 12 10.12 17.42 -2.35
N GLY A 13 10.49 17.55 -3.62
CA GLY A 13 11.01 18.80 -4.18
C GLY A 13 12.39 19.21 -3.63
N GLU A 14 13.05 18.35 -2.83
CA GLU A 14 14.45 18.53 -2.41
C GLU A 14 15.40 17.63 -3.18
N SER A 15 14.95 16.45 -3.62
CA SER A 15 15.74 15.44 -4.31
C SER A 15 14.94 14.78 -5.44
N ALA A 16 15.66 14.35 -6.48
CA ALA A 16 15.14 13.56 -7.60
C ALA A 16 15.70 12.12 -7.60
N LEU A 17 16.52 11.76 -6.62
CA LEU A 17 17.17 10.45 -6.54
C LEU A 17 16.18 9.40 -6.04
N LYS A 18 15.79 8.46 -6.89
CA LYS A 18 14.90 7.36 -6.48
C LYS A 18 15.61 6.43 -5.50
N ALA A 19 14.92 6.06 -4.42
CA ALA A 19 15.47 5.18 -3.39
C ALA A 19 16.07 3.88 -3.97
N GLU A 20 15.34 3.16 -4.83
CA GLU A 20 15.80 1.90 -5.42
C GLU A 20 17.05 2.08 -6.32
N ASN A 21 17.12 3.19 -7.07
CA ASN A 21 18.25 3.50 -7.96
C ASN A 21 19.49 3.91 -7.17
N ALA A 22 19.32 4.61 -6.05
CA ALA A 22 20.42 5.10 -5.22
C ALA A 22 21.40 3.98 -4.85
N VAL A 23 20.88 2.79 -4.53
CA VAL A 23 21.67 1.62 -4.16
C VAL A 23 22.49 1.10 -5.33
N LYS A 24 21.85 0.95 -6.49
CA LYS A 24 22.53 0.47 -7.71
C LYS A 24 23.69 1.40 -8.07
N ILE A 25 23.43 2.71 -8.13
CA ILE A 25 24.44 3.70 -8.51
C ILE A 25 25.55 3.79 -7.45
N ALA A 26 25.20 3.69 -6.17
CA ALA A 26 26.19 3.63 -5.09
C ALA A 26 27.13 2.43 -5.25
N ARG A 27 26.59 1.24 -5.57
CA ARG A 27 27.35 0.03 -5.83
C ARG A 27 28.31 0.20 -7.02
N ASP A 28 27.81 0.74 -8.13
CA ASP A 28 28.60 0.98 -9.34
C ASP A 28 29.72 2.02 -9.08
N ALA A 29 29.46 3.00 -8.22
CA ALA A 29 30.46 3.97 -7.76
C ALA A 29 31.43 3.40 -6.69
N GLY A 30 31.23 2.15 -6.26
CA GLY A 30 32.11 1.39 -5.35
C GLY A 30 31.81 1.54 -3.85
N TYR A 31 30.68 2.14 -3.48
CA TYR A 31 30.25 2.27 -2.08
C TYR A 31 29.85 0.92 -1.46
N THR A 32 30.14 0.78 -0.16
CA THR A 32 29.81 -0.40 0.67
C THR A 32 28.65 -0.13 1.61
N ALA A 33 28.25 1.13 1.77
CA ALA A 33 27.07 1.52 2.52
C ALA A 33 26.35 2.73 1.92
N VAL A 34 25.05 2.84 2.21
CA VAL A 34 24.21 4.00 1.94
C VAL A 34 23.56 4.47 3.24
N ILE A 35 23.56 5.78 3.49
CA ILE A 35 22.89 6.41 4.63
C ILE A 35 21.70 7.20 4.09
N SER A 36 20.48 6.82 4.50
CA SER A 36 19.31 7.66 4.22
C SER A 36 19.34 8.93 5.07
N ALA A 37 19.00 10.06 4.48
CA ALA A 37 18.97 11.37 5.13
C ALA A 37 17.78 12.21 4.62
N ASP A 38 16.62 11.56 4.51
CA ASP A 38 15.39 12.21 4.08
C ASP A 38 14.82 13.18 5.13
N SER A 39 14.26 14.28 4.65
CA SER A 39 13.74 15.37 5.48
C SER A 39 12.42 14.98 6.14
N MET A 40 12.45 14.77 7.46
CA MET A 40 11.29 14.34 8.27
C MET A 40 10.52 13.15 7.67
N ASN A 41 11.22 12.22 7.01
CA ASN A 41 10.64 11.04 6.39
C ASN A 41 11.58 9.83 6.54
N ILE A 42 11.02 8.63 6.74
CA ILE A 42 11.78 7.39 6.92
C ILE A 42 11.41 6.31 5.87
N ALA A 43 10.42 6.58 5.03
CA ALA A 43 9.79 5.58 4.17
C ALA A 43 10.71 5.03 3.08
N SER A 44 11.80 5.74 2.75
CA SER A 44 12.82 5.29 1.79
C SER A 44 13.67 4.13 2.30
N VAL A 45 13.73 3.88 3.61
CA VAL A 45 14.67 2.89 4.16
C VAL A 45 14.36 1.46 3.73
N ILE A 46 13.08 1.08 3.63
CA ILE A 46 12.66 -0.26 3.22
C ILE A 46 13.01 -0.53 1.74
N PRO A 47 12.66 0.34 0.76
CA PRO A 47 13.10 0.13 -0.62
C PRO A 47 14.62 0.16 -0.77
N LEU A 48 15.34 1.02 -0.02
CA LEU A 48 16.80 1.02 -0.01
C LEU A 48 17.36 -0.34 0.47
N GLN A 49 16.87 -0.86 1.60
CA GLN A 49 17.35 -2.14 2.15
C GLN A 49 17.00 -3.33 1.24
N ARG A 50 15.80 -3.35 0.66
CA ARG A 50 15.41 -4.38 -0.32
C ARG A 50 16.29 -4.35 -1.58
N ALA A 51 16.61 -3.17 -2.09
CA ALA A 51 17.48 -3.04 -3.26
C ALA A 51 18.95 -3.37 -2.96
N ALA A 52 19.38 -3.18 -1.70
CA ALA A 52 20.73 -3.50 -1.25
C ALA A 52 20.98 -5.00 -1.10
N GLY A 53 20.00 -5.75 -0.58
CA GLY A 53 20.21 -7.14 -0.17
C GLY A 53 21.30 -7.25 0.89
N ASP A 54 22.04 -8.36 0.88
CA ASP A 54 23.15 -8.60 1.82
C ASP A 54 24.47 -7.94 1.40
N ASP A 55 24.56 -7.43 0.16
CA ASP A 55 25.80 -6.97 -0.46
C ASP A 55 26.23 -5.55 -0.03
N MET A 56 25.33 -4.78 0.57
CA MET A 56 25.58 -3.38 0.92
C MET A 56 24.82 -2.97 2.18
N ALA A 57 25.50 -2.30 3.12
CA ALA A 57 24.85 -1.83 4.34
C ALA A 57 23.96 -0.60 4.06
N VAL A 58 22.74 -0.58 4.59
CA VAL A 58 21.88 0.61 4.55
C VAL A 58 21.61 1.08 5.97
N ILE A 59 22.09 2.28 6.27
CA ILE A 59 21.92 2.94 7.55
C ILE A 59 20.68 3.82 7.49
N CYS A 60 19.74 3.56 8.42
CA CYS A 60 18.54 4.35 8.54
C CYS A 60 18.87 5.69 9.21
N GLY A 61 18.65 6.78 8.49
CA GLY A 61 18.79 8.12 9.01
C GLY A 61 17.64 9.03 8.59
N VAL A 62 17.40 10.06 9.40
CA VAL A 62 16.33 11.04 9.18
C VAL A 62 16.87 12.42 9.49
N LYS A 63 16.65 13.37 8.58
CA LYS A 63 16.94 14.78 8.84
C LYS A 63 15.79 15.40 9.63
N LEU A 64 16.08 15.68 10.90
CA LEU A 64 15.16 16.23 11.89
C LEU A 64 15.19 17.76 11.86
N ASN A 65 14.02 18.40 11.80
CA ASN A 65 13.87 19.84 11.79
C ASN A 65 13.53 20.39 13.18
N VAL A 66 14.35 21.31 13.69
CA VAL A 66 14.28 21.88 15.03
C VAL A 66 14.06 23.38 14.95
N VAL A 67 13.22 23.90 15.84
CA VAL A 67 12.89 25.32 15.99
C VAL A 67 12.90 25.71 17.48
N ASP A 68 12.89 27.02 17.75
CA ASP A 68 12.92 27.54 19.13
C ASP A 68 11.65 27.21 19.92
N ASP A 69 10.48 27.31 19.27
CA ASP A 69 9.19 26.88 19.84
C ASP A 69 8.30 26.30 18.72
N PRO A 70 8.13 24.97 18.66
CA PRO A 70 7.32 24.33 17.62
C PRO A 70 5.82 24.61 17.81
N THR A 71 5.37 25.04 18.99
CA THR A 71 3.95 25.29 19.30
C THR A 71 3.52 26.73 19.02
N TYR A 72 4.47 27.64 18.79
CA TYR A 72 4.19 29.08 18.67
C TYR A 72 3.11 29.38 17.63
N GLU A 73 3.24 28.85 16.41
CA GLU A 73 2.30 29.14 15.31
C GLU A 73 0.88 28.62 15.62
N HIS A 74 0.78 27.48 16.31
CA HIS A 74 -0.51 26.95 16.73
C HIS A 74 -1.17 27.85 17.78
N ARG A 75 -0.42 28.25 18.81
CA ARG A 75 -0.91 29.17 19.85
C ARG A 75 -1.25 30.55 19.28
N ALA A 76 -0.44 31.06 18.37
CA ALA A 76 -0.68 32.34 17.69
C ALA A 76 -1.96 32.30 16.84
N ARG A 77 -2.22 31.19 16.14
CA ARG A 77 -3.48 30.97 15.42
C ARG A 77 -4.68 30.99 16.36
N LEU A 78 -4.62 30.24 17.47
CA LEU A 78 -5.70 30.20 18.46
C LEU A 78 -5.94 31.58 19.10
N ALA A 79 -4.89 32.32 19.44
CA ALA A 79 -5.00 33.68 19.97
C ALA A 79 -5.68 34.63 18.97
N LYS A 80 -5.32 34.53 17.68
CA LYS A 80 -5.97 35.31 16.62
C LYS A 80 -7.45 34.95 16.48
N GLU A 81 -7.79 33.67 16.54
CA GLU A 81 -9.17 33.16 16.46
C GLU A 81 -10.02 33.63 17.66
N SER A 82 -9.43 33.81 18.84
CA SER A 82 -10.10 34.31 20.04
C SER A 82 -10.08 35.84 20.22
N GLY A 83 -9.55 36.58 19.24
CA GLY A 83 -9.44 38.05 19.31
C GLY A 83 -8.34 38.55 20.26
N GLY A 84 -7.46 37.66 20.73
CA GLY A 84 -6.31 37.98 21.57
C GLY A 84 -5.07 38.40 20.77
N CYS A 85 -4.07 38.89 21.49
CA CYS A 85 -2.74 39.18 20.98
C CYS A 85 -1.73 38.30 21.71
N MET A 86 -0.77 37.73 20.99
CA MET A 86 0.33 36.95 21.56
C MET A 86 1.62 37.75 21.49
N GLU A 87 2.50 37.55 22.47
CA GLU A 87 3.84 38.12 22.40
C GLU A 87 4.59 37.64 21.15
N SER A 88 5.32 38.56 20.52
CA SER A 88 6.16 38.24 19.38
C SER A 88 7.32 37.37 19.83
N LEU A 89 7.47 36.18 19.24
CA LEU A 89 8.68 35.39 19.41
C LEU A 89 9.80 35.99 18.56
N VAL A 90 10.94 36.28 19.18
CA VAL A 90 12.16 36.61 18.42
C VAL A 90 12.59 35.35 17.67
N ARG A 91 12.27 35.31 16.36
CA ARG A 91 12.57 34.16 15.50
C ARG A 91 14.02 34.22 15.04
N ASP A 92 14.80 33.17 15.34
CA ASP A 92 16.02 32.87 14.58
C ASP A 92 15.72 31.75 13.57
N ARG A 93 16.71 31.36 12.77
CA ARG A 93 16.56 30.33 11.74
C ARG A 93 16.23 28.98 12.37
N SER A 94 15.32 28.24 11.74
CA SER A 94 15.19 26.81 11.98
C SER A 94 16.48 26.10 11.58
N TYR A 95 16.73 24.95 12.19
CA TYR A 95 17.96 24.21 12.00
C TYR A 95 17.70 22.71 12.06
N CYS A 96 18.62 21.93 11.51
CA CYS A 96 18.46 20.50 11.36
C CYS A 96 19.65 19.72 11.93
N PHE A 97 19.34 18.51 12.39
CA PHE A 97 20.30 17.45 12.66
C PHE A 97 19.89 16.21 11.87
N THR A 98 20.85 15.40 11.46
CA THR A 98 20.55 14.07 10.90
C THR A 98 20.71 13.06 12.01
N ALA A 99 19.62 12.39 12.39
CA ALA A 99 19.65 11.30 13.36
C ALA A 99 19.87 9.99 12.62
N LEU A 100 20.87 9.21 13.02
CA LEU A 100 21.10 7.85 12.53
C LEU A 100 20.70 6.86 13.61
N ILE A 101 20.01 5.80 13.19
CA ILE A 101 19.41 4.82 14.09
C ILE A 101 20.43 3.73 14.41
N LYS A 102 20.74 3.53 15.69
CA LYS A 102 21.71 2.50 16.09
C LYS A 102 21.08 1.11 16.16
N ASN A 103 19.91 1.00 16.77
CA ASN A 103 19.29 -0.27 17.14
C ASN A 103 17.75 -0.14 17.15
N GLU A 104 17.04 -1.22 17.49
CA GLU A 104 15.57 -1.24 17.56
C GLU A 104 14.98 -0.14 18.47
N GLN A 105 15.62 0.14 19.61
CA GLN A 105 15.15 1.20 20.49
C GLN A 105 15.34 2.58 19.85
N GLY A 106 16.46 2.80 19.15
CA GLY A 106 16.70 4.02 18.40
C GLY A 106 15.68 4.23 17.28
N TYR A 107 15.23 3.15 16.64
CA TYR A 107 14.17 3.22 15.64
C TYR A 107 12.87 3.75 16.25
N ARG A 108 12.45 3.16 17.38
CA ARG A 108 11.27 3.60 18.13
C ARG A 108 11.39 5.04 18.62
N ASP A 109 12.55 5.42 19.17
CA ASP A 109 12.82 6.77 19.64
C ASP A 109 12.67 7.81 18.51
N VAL A 110 13.14 7.49 17.29
CA VAL A 110 12.96 8.35 16.11
C VAL A 110 11.51 8.35 15.62
N CYS A 111 10.81 7.21 15.63
CA CYS A 111 9.39 7.15 15.29
C CYS A 111 8.54 8.02 16.24
N GLU A 112 8.83 8.00 17.54
CA GLU A 112 8.20 8.86 18.55
C GLU A 112 8.46 10.34 18.25
N LEU A 113 9.72 10.73 18.02
CA LEU A 113 10.08 12.11 17.68
C LEU A 113 9.36 12.59 16.42
N MET A 114 9.40 11.82 15.34
CA MET A 114 8.75 12.17 14.09
C MET A 114 7.23 12.28 14.27
N THR A 115 6.63 11.40 15.06
CA THR A 115 5.19 11.46 15.38
C THR A 115 4.85 12.71 16.18
N LEU A 116 5.68 13.06 17.17
CA LEU A 116 5.51 14.27 17.96
C LEU A 116 5.62 15.53 17.09
N ALA A 117 6.60 15.58 16.20
CA ALA A 117 6.80 16.70 15.26
C ALA A 117 5.64 16.90 14.29
N ASN A 118 4.89 15.82 14.02
CA ASN A 118 3.71 15.81 13.16
C ASN A 118 2.41 16.10 13.91
N LYS A 119 2.41 16.26 15.23
CA LYS A 119 1.21 16.71 15.95
C LYS A 119 0.76 18.07 15.45
N ARG A 120 -0.55 18.32 15.49
CA ARG A 120 -1.16 19.55 14.94
C ARG A 120 -0.63 20.82 15.59
N GLU A 121 -0.27 20.73 16.86
CA GLU A 121 0.30 21.82 17.64
C GLU A 121 1.71 22.18 17.17
N GLN A 122 2.48 21.19 16.68
CA GLN A 122 3.87 21.36 16.27
C GLN A 122 4.03 21.57 14.76
N PHE A 123 3.15 21.01 13.93
CA PHE A 123 3.25 21.08 12.48
C PHE A 123 2.95 22.49 11.93
N TYR A 124 3.80 23.01 11.04
CA TYR A 124 3.53 24.23 10.27
C TYR A 124 4.32 24.24 8.97
N PHE A 125 3.64 23.90 7.86
CA PHE A 125 4.22 23.56 6.55
C PHE A 125 5.15 22.34 6.55
N VAL A 126 6.01 22.22 7.57
CA VAL A 126 6.90 21.10 7.84
C VAL A 126 6.73 20.62 9.28
N PRO A 127 7.04 19.36 9.60
CA PRO A 127 7.14 18.88 10.97
C PRO A 127 8.26 19.59 11.72
N ARG A 128 8.05 19.90 13.01
CA ARG A 128 9.00 20.69 13.82
C ARG A 128 9.16 20.12 15.22
N LEU A 129 10.40 20.11 15.70
CA LEU A 129 10.78 19.70 17.04
C LEU A 129 11.32 20.88 17.85
N ALA A 130 11.20 20.79 19.17
CA ALA A 130 11.97 21.62 20.08
C ALA A 130 13.33 20.97 20.41
N LEU A 131 14.29 21.76 20.86
CA LEU A 131 15.64 21.26 21.20
C LEU A 131 15.62 20.27 22.36
N ASP A 132 14.80 20.50 23.38
CA ASP A 132 14.65 19.63 24.55
C ASP A 132 14.07 18.27 24.17
N GLN A 133 13.12 18.23 23.23
CA GLN A 133 12.57 16.98 22.67
C GLN A 133 13.68 16.16 22.00
N LEU A 134 14.50 16.78 21.16
CA LEU A 134 15.64 16.12 20.53
C LEU A 134 16.69 15.69 21.56
N ALA A 135 17.00 16.55 22.53
CA ALA A 135 17.97 16.27 23.59
C ALA A 135 17.55 15.08 24.45
N ALA A 136 16.26 14.97 24.79
CA ALA A 136 15.72 13.86 25.57
C ALA A 136 15.85 12.52 24.82
N ALA A 137 15.57 12.48 23.52
CA ALA A 137 15.76 11.28 22.71
C ALA A 137 17.25 10.94 22.55
N TYR A 138 18.10 11.95 22.32
CA TYR A 138 19.54 11.77 22.19
C TYR A 138 20.19 11.25 23.49
N ALA A 139 19.72 11.72 24.64
CA ALA A 139 20.21 11.31 25.96
C ALA A 139 20.08 9.79 26.21
N LYS A 140 19.17 9.10 25.52
CA LYS A 140 19.00 7.65 25.62
C LYS A 140 20.16 6.85 24.99
N GLY A 141 21.00 7.47 24.14
CA GLY A 141 22.19 6.85 23.55
C GLY A 141 21.93 5.87 22.38
N ASN A 142 20.68 5.79 21.91
CA ASN A 142 20.25 4.87 20.84
C ASN A 142 20.31 5.47 19.42
N ILE A 143 20.65 6.75 19.30
CA ILE A 143 20.80 7.43 18.02
C ILE A 143 22.15 8.15 17.97
N ILE A 144 22.68 8.30 16.76
CA ILE A 144 23.81 9.18 16.47
C ILE A 144 23.26 10.49 15.89
N LEU A 145 23.76 11.64 16.35
CA LEU A 145 23.41 12.93 15.76
C LEU A 145 24.57 13.48 14.93
N LEU A 146 24.24 13.84 13.70
CA LEU A 146 25.11 14.54 12.78
C LEU A 146 24.63 15.99 12.61
N THR A 147 25.53 16.96 12.64
CA THR A 147 25.17 18.32 12.21
C THR A 147 24.78 18.30 10.72
N SER A 148 23.66 18.92 10.36
CA SER A 148 23.11 18.82 8.99
C SER A 148 23.85 19.71 7.97
N ASP A 149 23.50 19.53 6.70
CA ASP A 149 24.00 20.28 5.54
C ASP A 149 23.30 21.65 5.40
N ILE A 150 22.41 21.79 4.43
CA ILE A 150 21.52 22.93 4.29
C ILE A 150 20.56 22.93 5.48
N GLY A 151 20.47 24.06 6.19
CA GLY A 151 19.74 24.11 7.46
C GLY A 151 20.58 23.68 8.65
N SER A 152 21.91 23.56 8.53
CA SER A 152 22.78 23.27 9.67
C SER A 152 22.57 24.21 10.86
N VAL A 153 22.71 23.68 12.08
CA VAL A 153 22.77 24.48 13.33
C VAL A 153 23.80 25.59 13.28
N PHE A 154 24.90 25.42 12.51
CA PHE A 154 25.95 26.43 12.37
C PHE A 154 25.51 27.72 11.67
N GLN A 155 24.31 27.77 11.08
CA GLN A 155 23.74 29.02 10.58
C GLN A 155 23.19 29.92 11.69
N ARG A 156 22.92 29.36 12.87
CA ARG A 156 22.44 30.14 14.02
C ARG A 156 23.56 30.92 14.68
N ARG A 157 23.21 31.87 15.53
CA ARG A 157 24.19 32.63 16.33
C ARG A 157 24.59 31.89 17.61
N ASP A 158 23.65 31.14 18.17
CA ASP A 158 23.76 30.40 19.43
C ASP A 158 24.13 28.91 19.24
N PHE A 159 24.67 28.54 18.07
CA PHE A 159 25.00 27.14 17.73
C PHE A 159 25.84 26.44 18.81
N ALA A 160 26.78 27.14 19.44
CA ALA A 160 27.65 26.58 20.48
C ALA A 160 26.84 26.18 21.73
N LYS A 161 25.84 26.97 22.10
CA LYS A 161 24.93 26.67 23.22
C LYS A 161 24.08 25.45 22.88
N ILE A 162 23.48 25.42 21.68
CA ILE A 162 22.63 24.32 21.21
C ILE A 162 23.39 22.99 21.22
N ILE A 163 24.59 22.97 20.62
CA ILE A 163 25.43 21.77 20.58
C ILE A 163 25.89 21.38 21.99
N GLY A 164 26.27 22.36 22.82
CA GLY A 164 26.62 22.13 24.22
C GLY A 164 25.49 21.45 25.01
N THR A 165 24.24 21.88 24.81
CA THR A 165 23.06 21.23 25.41
C THR A 165 22.94 19.77 24.98
N LEU A 166 23.08 19.46 23.69
CA LEU A 166 22.98 18.08 23.20
C LEU A 166 24.12 17.19 23.72
N VAL A 167 25.36 17.68 23.69
CA VAL A 167 26.53 16.97 24.20
C VAL A 167 26.42 16.73 25.71
N THR A 168 25.85 17.68 26.45
CA THR A 168 25.59 17.51 27.89
C THR A 168 24.51 16.45 28.13
N ALA A 169 23.49 16.39 27.28
CA ALA A 169 22.38 15.45 27.42
C ALA A 169 22.74 14.00 27.08
N GLY A 170 23.42 13.76 25.94
CA GLY A 170 23.69 12.40 25.43
C GLY A 170 25.16 12.04 25.26
N GLY A 171 26.07 12.87 25.75
CA GLY A 171 27.51 12.69 25.59
C GLY A 171 28.00 13.08 24.19
N ARG A 172 29.31 12.99 23.99
CA ARG A 172 29.99 13.34 22.73
C ARG A 172 30.18 12.16 21.77
N ASP A 173 30.14 10.92 22.28
CA ASP A 173 30.53 9.73 21.52
C ASP A 173 29.55 9.38 20.39
N ASN A 174 28.29 9.81 20.53
CA ASN A 174 27.24 9.65 19.51
C ASN A 174 26.93 10.97 18.78
N PHE A 175 27.78 11.99 18.89
CA PHE A 175 27.60 13.26 18.21
C PHE A 175 28.77 13.47 17.26
N TYR A 176 28.51 13.84 16.00
CA TYR A 176 29.55 14.11 15.03
C TYR A 176 29.31 15.46 14.35
N SER A 177 30.40 16.22 14.20
CA SER A 177 30.36 17.45 13.44
C SER A 177 30.71 17.15 11.98
N VAL A 178 29.77 17.41 11.07
CA VAL A 178 29.92 17.06 9.66
C VAL A 178 30.52 18.22 8.87
N VAL A 179 31.47 17.88 8.00
CA VAL A 179 32.01 18.73 6.95
C VAL A 179 31.41 18.30 5.61
N TYR A 180 30.77 19.25 4.93
CA TYR A 180 30.21 19.10 3.59
C TYR A 180 31.02 19.95 2.62
N PRO A 181 32.08 19.41 1.99
CA PRO A 181 33.13 20.22 1.36
C PRO A 181 32.74 20.72 -0.05
N HIS A 182 31.51 21.18 -0.23
CA HIS A 182 31.11 21.87 -1.44
C HIS A 182 31.90 23.18 -1.61
N PRO A 183 32.39 23.50 -2.83
CA PRO A 183 33.24 24.66 -3.07
C PRO A 183 32.43 25.96 -3.16
N THR A 184 31.72 26.33 -2.10
CA THR A 184 30.93 27.57 -2.04
C THR A 184 31.19 28.36 -0.75
N PRO A 185 31.08 29.70 -0.77
CA PRO A 185 31.27 30.52 0.43
C PRO A 185 30.34 30.14 1.59
N PHE A 186 29.12 29.67 1.28
CA PHE A 186 28.16 29.23 2.28
C PHE A 186 28.66 27.99 3.04
N TYR A 187 29.07 26.95 2.32
CA TYR A 187 29.59 25.73 2.94
C TYR A 187 30.94 25.95 3.60
N ASP A 188 31.80 26.81 3.03
CA ASP A 188 33.07 27.17 3.64
C ASP A 188 32.88 27.77 5.05
N GLN A 189 31.95 28.73 5.19
CA GLN A 189 31.64 29.32 6.50
C GLN A 189 31.09 28.30 7.50
N ILE A 190 30.19 27.41 7.06
CA ILE A 190 29.61 26.36 7.90
C ILE A 190 30.68 25.35 8.33
N ASN A 191 31.50 24.88 7.40
CA ASN A 191 32.54 23.88 7.68
C ASN A 191 33.65 24.43 8.59
N VAL A 192 34.02 25.71 8.45
CA VAL A 192 34.95 26.37 9.39
C VAL A 192 34.37 26.37 10.81
N ARG A 193 33.07 26.71 10.96
CA ARG A 193 32.39 26.65 12.27
C ARG A 193 32.34 25.23 12.81
N ALA A 194 32.03 24.26 11.95
CA ALA A 194 32.00 22.84 12.30
C ALA A 194 33.35 22.37 12.87
N MET A 195 34.45 22.63 12.18
CA MET A 195 35.78 22.21 12.62
C MET A 195 36.22 22.92 13.91
N LYS A 196 35.90 24.21 14.08
CA LYS A 196 36.18 24.94 15.33
C LYS A 196 35.43 24.35 16.52
N VAL A 197 34.15 24.02 16.35
CA VAL A 197 33.34 23.41 17.42
C VAL A 197 33.80 21.98 17.70
N ALA A 198 34.11 21.20 16.66
CA ALA A 198 34.66 19.86 16.82
C ALA A 198 35.91 19.87 17.71
N SER A 199 36.85 20.79 17.44
CA SER A 199 38.04 20.97 18.26
C SER A 199 37.72 21.44 19.68
N ALA A 200 36.85 22.43 19.85
CA ALA A 200 36.56 23.02 21.14
C ALA A 200 35.83 22.06 22.10
N LEU A 201 34.89 21.27 21.57
CA LEU A 201 34.08 20.32 22.34
C LEU A 201 34.65 18.89 22.32
N LYS A 202 35.79 18.68 21.65
CA LYS A 202 36.43 17.36 21.47
C LYS A 202 35.45 16.33 20.88
N ILE A 203 34.74 16.76 19.84
CA ILE A 203 33.80 15.96 19.05
C ILE A 203 34.53 15.50 17.79
N GLU A 204 34.28 14.27 17.34
CA GLU A 204 34.89 13.78 16.10
C GLU A 204 34.29 14.46 14.85
N PRO A 205 35.12 15.02 13.97
CA PRO A 205 34.65 15.50 12.68
C PRO A 205 34.51 14.35 11.68
N VAL A 206 33.47 14.39 10.85
CA VAL A 206 33.23 13.44 9.75
C VAL A 206 32.93 14.21 8.47
N ALA A 207 33.26 13.66 7.31
CA ALA A 207 32.99 14.30 6.02
C ALA A 207 32.00 13.50 5.20
N PHE A 208 31.02 14.16 4.58
CA PHE A 208 30.08 13.55 3.63
C PHE A 208 29.88 14.45 2.41
N TYR A 209 29.50 13.83 1.29
CA TYR A 209 29.09 14.53 0.07
C TYR A 209 27.69 14.03 -0.31
N PRO A 210 26.62 14.76 0.04
CA PRO A 210 25.28 14.20 -0.04
C PRO A 210 24.75 14.23 -1.47
N ALA A 211 24.14 13.12 -1.89
CA ALA A 211 23.58 12.94 -3.22
C ALA A 211 22.06 13.15 -3.22
N TYR A 212 21.59 13.97 -4.16
CA TYR A 212 20.20 14.41 -4.32
C TYR A 212 19.65 14.06 -5.71
N TYR A 213 20.50 13.63 -6.64
CA TYR A 213 20.12 13.22 -7.99
C TYR A 213 21.22 12.30 -8.55
N GLU A 214 20.90 11.59 -9.63
CA GLU A 214 21.75 10.53 -10.17
C GLU A 214 23.01 11.11 -10.82
N ALA A 215 22.85 11.96 -11.83
CA ALA A 215 23.97 12.53 -12.60
C ALA A 215 24.05 14.06 -12.52
N VAL A 216 25.20 14.64 -12.88
CA VAL A 216 25.40 16.11 -12.88
C VAL A 216 24.41 16.82 -13.82
N ASP A 217 24.03 16.17 -14.91
CA ASP A 217 23.03 16.68 -15.88
C ASP A 217 21.60 16.72 -15.31
N ASP A 218 21.39 16.12 -14.13
CA ASP A 218 20.12 16.11 -13.41
C ASP A 218 20.02 17.19 -12.34
N ALA A 219 21.05 18.03 -12.19
CA ALA A 219 21.01 19.16 -11.27
C ALA A 219 19.81 20.09 -11.51
N ASP A 220 19.43 20.30 -12.77
CA ASP A 220 18.25 21.08 -13.14
C ASP A 220 16.93 20.40 -12.73
N ILE A 221 16.89 19.06 -12.68
CA ILE A 221 15.68 18.31 -12.30
C ILE A 221 15.26 18.67 -10.90
N LYS A 222 16.21 18.77 -9.96
CA LYS A 222 15.94 19.15 -8.58
C LYS A 222 15.22 20.49 -8.50
N ASP A 223 15.72 21.49 -9.23
CA ASP A 223 15.13 22.83 -9.25
C ASP A 223 13.73 22.82 -9.86
N ILE A 224 13.57 22.12 -10.99
CA ILE A 224 12.27 21.98 -11.67
C ILE A 224 11.29 21.22 -10.76
N ALA A 225 11.73 20.16 -10.07
CA ALA A 225 10.92 19.40 -9.12
C ALA A 225 10.48 20.30 -7.97
N HIS A 226 11.39 21.09 -7.39
CA HIS A 226 11.05 22.08 -6.37
C HIS A 226 9.97 23.05 -6.86
N MET A 227 10.11 23.55 -8.08
CA MET A 227 9.17 24.48 -8.68
C MET A 227 7.80 23.86 -8.95
N VAL A 228 7.76 22.62 -9.45
CA VAL A 228 6.52 21.86 -9.65
C VAL A 228 5.82 21.63 -8.32
N THR A 229 6.54 21.17 -7.29
CA THR A 229 5.98 20.90 -5.96
C THR A 229 5.46 22.16 -5.28
N ASN A 230 6.12 23.30 -5.48
CA ASN A 230 5.76 24.58 -4.84
C ASN A 230 4.93 25.51 -5.76
N ASN A 231 4.57 25.07 -6.96
CA ASN A 231 3.86 25.85 -7.97
C ASN A 231 4.51 27.22 -8.29
N ILE A 232 5.84 27.21 -8.46
CA ILE A 232 6.67 28.38 -8.76
C ILE A 232 6.94 28.44 -10.27
N LYS A 233 6.73 29.59 -10.90
CA LYS A 233 7.03 29.77 -12.33
C LYS A 233 8.52 29.99 -12.58
N ILE A 234 9.01 29.60 -13.76
CA ILE A 234 10.44 29.66 -14.11
C ILE A 234 11.01 31.07 -14.22
N ASP A 235 10.15 32.04 -14.54
CA ASP A 235 10.48 33.46 -14.64
C ASP A 235 10.51 34.18 -13.28
N GLN A 236 10.17 33.51 -12.18
CA GLN A 236 10.20 34.15 -10.86
C GLN A 236 11.64 34.42 -10.39
N PRO A 237 11.98 35.68 -10.00
CA PRO A 237 13.34 36.05 -9.60
C PRO A 237 13.86 35.31 -8.36
N HIS A 238 12.96 34.96 -7.42
CA HIS A 238 13.29 34.31 -6.14
C HIS A 238 12.74 32.88 -6.07
N ARG A 239 13.02 32.08 -7.09
CA ARG A 239 12.48 30.72 -7.25
C ARG A 239 13.01 29.68 -6.26
N LEU A 240 14.15 29.91 -5.60
CA LEU A 240 14.69 29.05 -4.55
C LEU A 240 14.93 29.86 -3.26
N ARG A 241 14.47 29.31 -2.13
CA ARG A 241 14.85 29.81 -0.80
C ARG A 241 16.23 29.31 -0.34
N ILE A 242 16.79 28.33 -1.05
CA ILE A 242 18.03 27.64 -0.73
C ILE A 242 19.11 28.04 -1.75
N PRO A 243 20.40 28.17 -1.35
CA PRO A 243 21.48 28.41 -2.30
C PRO A 243 21.46 27.38 -3.42
N HIS A 244 21.41 27.86 -4.66
CA HIS A 244 21.47 27.01 -5.85
C HIS A 244 22.81 26.28 -5.89
N GLN A 245 22.76 24.95 -5.73
CA GLN A 245 23.91 24.07 -5.73
C GLN A 245 23.67 22.91 -6.69
N ARG A 246 24.51 22.83 -7.72
CA ARG A 246 24.45 21.85 -8.82
C ARG A 246 25.39 20.67 -8.67
N ASP A 247 26.09 20.60 -7.54
CA ASP A 247 27.08 19.55 -7.27
C ASP A 247 26.60 18.64 -6.13
N ASN A 248 25.45 18.00 -6.35
CA ASN A 248 24.84 16.99 -5.47
C ASN A 248 24.48 15.71 -6.25
N ALA A 249 25.18 15.44 -7.35
CA ALA A 249 25.08 14.17 -8.05
C ALA A 249 25.70 13.04 -7.21
N VAL A 250 25.40 11.79 -7.54
CA VAL A 250 26.14 10.66 -6.98
C VAL A 250 27.58 10.74 -7.49
N ASN A 251 28.51 10.92 -6.56
CA ASN A 251 29.94 11.07 -6.84
C ASN A 251 30.72 9.94 -6.16
N GLY A 252 31.86 9.53 -6.72
CA GLY A 252 32.74 8.54 -6.08
C GLY A 252 33.57 9.15 -4.93
N ARG A 253 34.14 8.32 -4.05
CA ARG A 253 34.94 8.79 -2.90
C ARG A 253 36.14 9.66 -3.26
N ARG A 254 36.74 9.45 -4.43
CA ARG A 254 37.84 10.30 -4.90
C ARG A 254 37.42 11.78 -4.93
N HIS A 255 36.21 12.05 -5.41
CA HIS A 255 35.64 13.40 -5.43
C HIS A 255 35.54 13.99 -4.02
N LEU A 256 35.02 13.24 -3.04
CA LEU A 256 34.95 13.70 -1.64
C LEU A 256 36.34 14.04 -1.06
N LEU A 257 37.35 13.21 -1.33
CA LEU A 257 38.72 13.45 -0.84
C LEU A 257 39.36 14.68 -1.50
N GLU A 258 39.17 14.85 -2.81
CA GLU A 258 39.64 16.01 -3.56
C GLU A 258 38.96 17.30 -3.07
N ALA A 259 37.63 17.27 -2.88
CA ALA A 259 36.86 18.38 -2.36
C ALA A 259 37.28 18.75 -0.93
N LEU A 260 37.49 17.76 -0.06
CA LEU A 260 37.94 17.97 1.32
C LEU A 260 39.35 18.59 1.37
N LYS A 261 40.27 18.11 0.52
CA LYS A 261 41.62 18.68 0.37
C LYS A 261 41.55 20.12 -0.14
N ALA A 262 40.71 20.38 -1.15
CA ALA A 262 40.52 21.71 -1.71
C ALA A 262 39.94 22.69 -0.66
N PHE A 263 38.97 22.24 0.14
CA PHE A 263 38.44 23.01 1.27
C PHE A 263 39.53 23.36 2.29
N SER A 264 40.34 22.38 2.69
CA SER A 264 41.44 22.57 3.64
C SER A 264 42.43 23.63 3.18
N VAL A 265 42.85 23.58 1.92
CA VAL A 265 43.76 24.57 1.32
C VAL A 265 43.11 25.94 1.23
N ARG A 266 41.85 26.01 0.78
CA ARG A 266 41.15 27.29 0.56
C ARG A 266 40.85 28.04 1.86
N MET A 267 40.55 27.32 2.93
CA MET A 267 40.11 27.91 4.20
C MET A 267 41.15 27.86 5.32
N ASP A 268 42.34 27.31 5.05
CA ASP A 268 43.40 27.07 6.04
C ASP A 268 42.88 26.34 7.29
N VAL A 269 42.09 25.28 7.05
CA VAL A 269 41.52 24.44 8.10
C VAL A 269 42.10 23.03 7.98
N PRO A 270 42.69 22.47 9.05
CA PRO A 270 43.24 21.12 9.00
C PRO A 270 42.11 20.10 8.85
N VAL A 271 42.25 19.19 7.89
CA VAL A 271 41.35 18.05 7.67
C VAL A 271 42.14 16.76 7.69
N THR A 272 41.49 15.64 8.01
CA THR A 272 42.15 14.33 8.04
C THR A 272 41.46 13.36 7.09
N ALA A 273 42.22 12.42 6.54
CA ALA A 273 41.65 11.34 5.74
C ALA A 273 40.67 10.48 6.57
N ALA A 274 40.83 10.42 7.90
CA ALA A 274 39.95 9.71 8.84
C ALA A 274 38.48 10.20 8.74
N MET A 275 38.26 11.49 8.49
CA MET A 275 36.92 12.09 8.36
C MET A 275 36.10 11.48 7.22
N ALA A 276 36.74 11.17 6.09
CA ALA A 276 36.13 10.49 4.94
C ALA A 276 36.51 9.00 4.93
N SER A 277 36.95 8.49 6.08
CA SER A 277 37.36 7.11 6.25
C SER A 277 36.95 6.49 7.59
N THR A 278 37.89 6.29 8.52
CA THR A 278 37.68 5.55 9.76
C THR A 278 36.46 6.04 10.55
N THR A 279 36.23 7.35 10.61
CA THR A 279 35.07 7.91 11.32
C THR A 279 33.74 7.52 10.67
N GLN A 280 33.68 7.39 9.33
CA GLN A 280 32.50 6.87 8.66
C GLN A 280 32.26 5.40 9.00
N ASP A 281 33.33 4.58 9.08
CA ASP A 281 33.21 3.16 9.45
C ASP A 281 32.67 3.01 10.86
N THR A 282 33.21 3.77 11.83
CA THR A 282 32.71 3.77 13.21
C THR A 282 31.20 4.06 13.29
N ILE A 283 30.71 5.03 12.50
CA ILE A 283 29.28 5.37 12.43
C ILE A 283 28.47 4.20 11.83
N ILE A 284 28.96 3.61 10.73
CA ILE A 284 28.28 2.50 10.05
C ILE A 284 28.20 1.27 10.97
N GLU A 285 29.30 0.93 11.65
CA GLU A 285 29.41 -0.21 12.57
C GLU A 285 28.53 -0.03 13.82
N ALA A 286 28.40 1.21 14.30
CA ALA A 286 27.51 1.52 15.42
C ALA A 286 26.01 1.43 15.06
N CYS A 287 25.68 1.48 13.77
CA CYS A 287 24.31 1.42 13.25
C CYS A 287 23.94 0.01 12.77
N THR A 288 23.41 -0.80 13.70
CA THR A 288 23.09 -2.21 13.47
C THR A 288 21.62 -2.46 13.12
N TRP A 289 20.73 -1.49 13.28
CA TRP A 289 19.31 -1.66 12.93
C TRP A 289 19.13 -1.97 11.45
N ARG A 290 18.35 -3.01 11.14
CA ARG A 290 17.95 -3.40 9.78
C ARG A 290 16.47 -3.78 9.81
N TRP A 291 15.73 -3.32 8.81
CA TRP A 291 14.35 -3.73 8.61
C TRP A 291 14.29 -5.24 8.39
N HIS A 292 13.29 -5.86 9.01
CA HIS A 292 12.90 -7.24 8.80
C HIS A 292 11.38 -7.31 8.92
N GLU A 293 10.79 -8.37 8.37
CA GLU A 293 9.35 -8.57 8.50
C GLU A 293 8.97 -8.79 9.97
N LEU A 294 7.97 -8.03 10.41
CA LEU A 294 7.48 -8.07 11.79
C LEU A 294 6.22 -8.92 11.88
N PRO A 295 6.03 -9.66 12.98
CA PRO A 295 4.83 -10.46 13.15
C PRO A 295 3.59 -9.56 13.22
N PRO A 296 2.41 -10.07 12.80
CA PRO A 296 1.16 -9.34 12.86
C PRO A 296 0.88 -8.80 14.27
N ALA A 297 0.55 -7.51 14.37
CA ALA A 297 0.18 -6.85 15.61
C ALA A 297 -1.33 -6.60 15.64
N LEU A 298 -2.10 -7.62 16.01
CA LEU A 298 -3.55 -7.51 16.20
C LEU A 298 -3.92 -7.15 17.63
N PRO A 299 -4.98 -6.36 17.85
CA PRO A 299 -5.55 -6.19 19.18
C PRO A 299 -6.09 -7.53 19.69
N LYS A 300 -5.89 -7.80 21.00
CA LYS A 300 -6.48 -8.97 21.66
C LYS A 300 -7.97 -8.70 21.88
N MET A 301 -8.84 -9.52 21.27
CA MET A 301 -10.29 -9.32 21.28
C MET A 301 -11.03 -10.16 22.32
N ALA A 302 -10.41 -11.23 22.82
CA ALA A 302 -10.95 -12.09 23.87
C ALA A 302 -9.81 -12.86 24.57
N ASP A 303 -10.08 -13.45 25.73
CA ASP A 303 -9.09 -14.31 26.42
C ASP A 303 -8.76 -15.59 25.66
N ASP A 304 -9.79 -16.22 25.08
CA ASP A 304 -9.68 -17.33 24.14
C ASP A 304 -10.41 -16.97 22.84
N GLU A 305 -9.68 -16.39 21.89
CA GLU A 305 -10.23 -15.94 20.62
C GLU A 305 -10.77 -17.09 19.75
N PRO A 306 -10.06 -18.24 19.59
CA PRO A 306 -10.61 -19.40 18.88
C PRO A 306 -11.94 -19.90 19.45
N ALA A 307 -12.04 -20.09 20.77
CA ALA A 307 -13.27 -20.57 21.40
C ALA A 307 -14.40 -19.55 21.26
N THR A 308 -14.10 -18.26 21.43
CA THR A 308 -15.07 -17.17 21.28
C THR A 308 -15.61 -17.10 19.86
N LEU A 309 -14.73 -17.13 18.85
CA LEU A 309 -15.12 -17.12 17.45
C LEU A 309 -15.94 -18.36 17.09
N MET A 310 -15.53 -19.55 17.54
CA MET A 310 -16.27 -20.80 17.29
C MET A 310 -17.70 -20.73 17.85
N LYS A 311 -17.87 -20.25 19.09
CA LYS A 311 -19.19 -20.09 19.71
C LYS A 311 -20.09 -19.15 18.90
N LEU A 312 -19.56 -18.01 18.47
CA LEU A 312 -20.29 -17.04 17.65
C LEU A 312 -20.65 -17.63 16.28
N ALA A 313 -19.71 -18.30 15.62
CA ALA A 313 -19.92 -18.87 14.29
C ALA A 313 -20.95 -20.01 14.31
N VAL A 314 -20.94 -20.88 15.32
CA VAL A 314 -21.94 -21.94 15.49
C VAL A 314 -23.34 -21.35 15.75
N ALA A 315 -23.45 -20.35 16.62
CA ALA A 315 -24.72 -19.68 16.88
C ALA A 315 -25.25 -18.97 15.61
N GLY A 316 -24.36 -18.29 14.89
CA GLY A 316 -24.64 -17.65 13.61
C GLY A 316 -25.12 -18.63 12.56
N LEU A 317 -24.41 -19.75 12.39
CA LEU A 317 -24.79 -20.80 11.44
C LEU A 317 -26.20 -21.33 11.73
N ARG A 318 -26.50 -21.67 12.99
CA ARG A 318 -27.84 -22.16 13.39
C ARG A 318 -28.94 -21.17 13.03
N LYS A 319 -28.70 -19.87 13.23
CA LYS A 319 -29.64 -18.81 12.87
C LYS A 319 -29.82 -18.71 11.36
N ARG A 320 -28.73 -18.68 10.59
CA ARG A 320 -28.79 -18.49 9.14
C ARG A 320 -29.41 -19.69 8.41
N LEU A 321 -29.22 -20.92 8.91
CA LEU A 321 -29.86 -22.12 8.35
C LEU A 321 -31.40 -22.13 8.50
N THR A 322 -31.97 -21.31 9.39
CA THR A 322 -33.42 -21.23 9.61
C THR A 322 -34.03 -19.90 9.19
N THR A 323 -33.20 -18.91 8.84
CA THR A 323 -33.64 -17.58 8.44
C THR A 323 -33.73 -17.50 6.92
N LYS A 324 -34.73 -16.79 6.41
CA LYS A 324 -34.86 -16.50 4.98
C LYS A 324 -34.14 -15.19 4.66
N GLU A 325 -33.09 -15.27 3.85
CA GLU A 325 -32.25 -14.14 3.44
C GLU A 325 -32.19 -14.08 1.93
N PHE A 326 -32.47 -12.90 1.36
CA PHE A 326 -32.54 -12.70 -0.07
C PHE A 326 -33.38 -13.75 -0.80
N GLY A 327 -34.54 -14.07 -0.21
CA GLY A 327 -35.47 -15.07 -0.73
C GLY A 327 -35.09 -16.54 -0.47
N TYR A 328 -33.95 -16.82 0.17
CA TYR A 328 -33.36 -18.15 0.27
C TYR A 328 -33.16 -18.60 1.71
N THR A 329 -33.39 -19.89 1.95
CA THR A 329 -33.00 -20.58 3.19
C THR A 329 -32.27 -21.85 2.75
N PRO A 330 -31.05 -22.12 3.25
CA PRO A 330 -30.33 -23.34 2.91
C PRO A 330 -31.19 -24.58 3.18
N PRO A 331 -31.30 -25.52 2.22
CA PRO A 331 -32.12 -26.70 2.41
C PRO A 331 -31.46 -27.64 3.43
N ALA A 332 -32.28 -28.39 4.18
CA ALA A 332 -31.81 -29.33 5.20
C ALA A 332 -30.83 -30.39 4.64
N SER A 333 -30.98 -30.76 3.37
CA SER A 333 -30.08 -31.66 2.65
C SER A 333 -28.65 -31.14 2.53
N GLU A 334 -28.45 -29.83 2.56
CA GLU A 334 -27.14 -29.19 2.41
C GLU A 334 -26.50 -28.81 3.75
N HIS A 335 -27.21 -28.91 4.88
CA HIS A 335 -26.70 -28.52 6.20
C HIS A 335 -25.34 -29.14 6.52
N ARG A 336 -25.09 -30.38 6.06
CA ARG A 336 -23.81 -31.06 6.26
C ARG A 336 -22.65 -30.31 5.58
N VAL A 337 -22.85 -29.79 4.38
CA VAL A 337 -21.87 -29.01 3.62
C VAL A 337 -21.47 -27.75 4.40
N TYR A 338 -22.44 -27.06 4.99
CA TYR A 338 -22.19 -25.87 5.81
C TYR A 338 -21.41 -26.21 7.08
N VAL A 339 -21.78 -27.29 7.78
CA VAL A 339 -21.10 -27.71 9.01
C VAL A 339 -19.65 -28.11 8.74
N ASP A 340 -19.40 -28.87 7.68
CA ASP A 340 -18.05 -29.31 7.32
C ASP A 340 -17.18 -28.13 6.85
N ARG A 341 -17.75 -27.20 6.06
CA ARG A 341 -17.06 -25.94 5.69
C ARG A 341 -16.73 -25.08 6.92
N LEU A 342 -17.65 -24.96 7.88
CA LEU A 342 -17.40 -24.19 9.09
C LEU A 342 -16.23 -24.77 9.90
N LYS A 343 -16.17 -26.10 10.05
CA LYS A 343 -15.06 -26.76 10.75
C LYS A 343 -13.72 -26.50 10.06
N TYR A 344 -13.67 -26.65 8.74
CA TYR A 344 -12.47 -26.40 7.95
C TYR A 344 -11.96 -24.96 8.07
N GLU A 345 -12.87 -23.98 7.95
CA GLU A 345 -12.50 -22.57 8.10
C GLU A 345 -12.02 -22.27 9.52
N MET A 346 -12.71 -22.75 10.54
CA MET A 346 -12.33 -22.54 11.94
C MET A 346 -10.96 -23.16 12.30
N ASP A 347 -10.67 -24.36 11.81
CA ASP A 347 -9.36 -25.00 11.98
C ASP A 347 -8.25 -24.16 11.31
N THR A 348 -8.50 -23.71 10.07
CA THR A 348 -7.55 -22.88 9.33
C THR A 348 -7.30 -21.54 10.03
N LEU A 349 -8.35 -20.85 10.47
CA LEU A 349 -8.24 -19.57 11.18
C LEU A 349 -7.51 -19.70 12.52
N THR A 350 -7.75 -20.79 13.24
CA THR A 350 -7.07 -21.07 14.51
C THR A 350 -5.58 -21.33 14.29
N ARG A 351 -5.24 -22.17 13.30
CA ARG A 351 -3.87 -22.49 12.95
C ARG A 351 -3.07 -21.28 12.46
N LEU A 352 -3.69 -20.38 11.70
CA LEU A 352 -3.05 -19.18 11.18
C LEU A 352 -3.07 -17.97 12.15
N GLY A 353 -3.80 -18.06 13.27
CA GLY A 353 -3.88 -16.99 14.26
C GLY A 353 -4.75 -15.80 13.84
N PHE A 354 -5.76 -16.02 12.98
CA PHE A 354 -6.64 -14.95 12.48
C PHE A 354 -7.98 -14.83 13.22
N CYS A 355 -8.18 -15.57 14.32
CA CYS A 355 -9.41 -15.49 15.10
C CYS A 355 -9.68 -14.08 15.64
N GLY A 356 -8.69 -13.43 16.25
CA GLY A 356 -8.80 -12.04 16.73
C GLY A 356 -9.14 -11.04 15.63
N TYR A 357 -8.60 -11.23 14.42
CA TYR A 357 -8.93 -10.39 13.26
C TYR A 357 -10.42 -10.47 12.90
N PHE A 358 -11.00 -11.68 12.83
CA PHE A 358 -12.43 -11.83 12.56
C PHE A 358 -13.29 -11.22 13.67
N LEU A 359 -12.87 -11.33 14.93
CA LEU A 359 -13.56 -10.70 16.05
C LEU A 359 -13.50 -9.17 15.98
N MET A 360 -12.35 -8.59 15.62
CA MET A 360 -12.16 -7.15 15.41
C MET A 360 -13.02 -6.62 14.26
N VAL A 361 -13.03 -7.30 13.10
CA VAL A 361 -13.86 -6.90 11.96
C VAL A 361 -15.35 -7.00 12.31
N ARG A 362 -15.75 -8.06 13.02
CA ARG A 362 -17.12 -8.22 13.52
C ARG A 362 -17.53 -7.09 14.46
N ASP A 363 -16.67 -6.69 15.40
CA ASP A 363 -16.91 -5.59 16.36
C ASP A 363 -17.32 -4.31 15.62
N LEU A 364 -16.52 -3.93 14.60
CA LEU A 364 -16.80 -2.78 13.74
C LEU A 364 -18.13 -2.91 12.98
N MET A 365 -18.36 -4.06 12.36
CA MET A 365 -19.56 -4.30 11.55
C MET A 365 -20.83 -4.34 12.40
N ASN A 366 -20.77 -4.85 13.63
CA ASN A 366 -21.90 -4.86 14.54
C ASN A 366 -22.18 -3.47 15.09
N HIS A 367 -21.16 -2.74 15.55
CA HIS A 367 -21.32 -1.37 16.01
C HIS A 367 -21.99 -0.49 14.94
N SER A 368 -21.56 -0.62 13.68
CA SER A 368 -22.14 0.13 12.57
C SER A 368 -23.62 -0.21 12.37
N ARG A 369 -24.01 -1.48 12.43
CA ARG A 369 -25.43 -1.87 12.32
C ARG A 369 -26.26 -1.41 13.52
N GLU A 370 -25.73 -1.52 14.73
CA GLU A 370 -26.41 -1.12 15.97
C GLU A 370 -26.63 0.40 16.06
N THR A 371 -25.74 1.20 15.48
CA THR A 371 -25.87 2.67 15.36
C THR A 371 -26.58 3.11 14.07
N GLY A 372 -27.12 2.16 13.32
CA GLY A 372 -27.89 2.40 12.10
C GLY A 372 -27.08 2.96 10.93
N ILE A 373 -25.75 2.79 10.92
CA ILE A 373 -24.90 3.12 9.78
C ILE A 373 -25.11 2.06 8.70
N PRO A 374 -25.57 2.42 7.49
CA PRO A 374 -25.71 1.48 6.38
C PRO A 374 -24.37 0.79 6.07
N VAL A 375 -24.40 -0.54 5.98
CA VAL A 375 -23.25 -1.38 5.61
C VAL A 375 -23.57 -2.21 4.38
N GLY A 376 -22.55 -2.47 3.55
CA GLY A 376 -22.67 -3.32 2.38
C GLY A 376 -22.82 -4.80 2.75
N PRO A 377 -23.34 -5.63 1.82
CA PRO A 377 -23.50 -7.07 2.04
C PRO A 377 -22.17 -7.84 2.07
N GLY A 378 -21.08 -7.23 1.64
CA GLY A 378 -19.74 -7.82 1.59
C GLY A 378 -19.06 -7.55 0.26
N ARG A 379 -17.73 -7.39 0.28
CA ARG A 379 -16.91 -7.09 -0.89
C ARG A 379 -15.64 -7.92 -0.90
N GLY A 380 -15.10 -8.11 -2.10
CA GLY A 380 -13.82 -8.75 -2.30
C GLY A 380 -13.86 -10.21 -1.88
N SER A 381 -12.72 -10.73 -1.44
CA SER A 381 -12.57 -12.13 -1.03
C SER A 381 -13.28 -12.45 0.28
N SER A 382 -13.56 -11.47 1.14
CA SER A 382 -14.19 -11.69 2.45
C SER A 382 -15.55 -12.41 2.35
N ALA A 383 -16.28 -12.19 1.25
CA ALA A 383 -17.55 -12.86 0.95
C ALA A 383 -17.41 -14.37 0.73
N GLY A 384 -16.20 -14.89 0.51
CA GLY A 384 -15.92 -16.32 0.37
C GLY A 384 -15.82 -17.11 1.68
N SER A 385 -15.86 -16.44 2.84
CA SER A 385 -15.81 -17.11 4.15
C SER A 385 -17.19 -17.35 4.74
N LEU A 386 -17.44 -18.61 5.08
CA LEU A 386 -18.63 -19.02 5.83
C LEU A 386 -18.58 -18.48 7.27
N VAL A 387 -17.41 -18.45 7.91
CA VAL A 387 -17.24 -17.85 9.24
C VAL A 387 -17.63 -16.37 9.21
N ALA A 388 -17.20 -15.61 8.19
CA ALA A 388 -17.57 -14.20 8.02
C ALA A 388 -19.09 -14.01 7.89
N TRP A 389 -19.76 -14.86 7.11
CA TRP A 389 -21.22 -14.84 6.96
C TRP A 389 -21.96 -15.19 8.25
N CYS A 390 -21.50 -16.23 8.96
CA CYS A 390 -22.08 -16.69 10.22
C CYS A 390 -22.05 -15.60 11.30
N ILE A 391 -20.93 -14.88 11.43
CA ILE A 391 -20.77 -13.89 12.50
C ILE A 391 -21.22 -12.48 12.10
N GLY A 392 -21.74 -12.29 10.89
CA GLY A 392 -22.29 -11.03 10.42
C GLY A 392 -21.26 -10.04 9.88
N ILE A 393 -20.07 -10.48 9.47
CA ILE A 393 -19.17 -9.64 8.68
C ILE A 393 -19.76 -9.44 7.29
N THR A 394 -20.23 -10.51 6.67
CA THR A 394 -20.90 -10.48 5.36
C THR A 394 -22.34 -10.98 5.48
N ASN A 395 -23.14 -10.64 4.47
CA ASN A 395 -24.51 -11.10 4.24
C ASN A 395 -24.61 -11.97 2.97
N VAL A 396 -23.48 -12.26 2.31
CA VAL A 396 -23.43 -13.15 1.13
C VAL A 396 -23.14 -14.58 1.58
N ASP A 397 -24.04 -15.51 1.26
CA ASP A 397 -23.84 -16.94 1.51
C ASP A 397 -22.80 -17.53 0.52
N PRO A 398 -21.59 -17.90 0.98
CA PRO A 398 -20.54 -18.37 0.08
C PRO A 398 -20.86 -19.70 -0.57
N ILE A 399 -21.66 -20.57 0.06
CA ILE A 399 -22.00 -21.89 -0.48
C ILE A 399 -23.04 -21.73 -1.59
N ARG A 400 -24.09 -20.94 -1.34
CA ARG A 400 -25.12 -20.61 -2.35
C ARG A 400 -24.52 -20.07 -3.65
N HIS A 401 -23.47 -19.26 -3.55
CA HIS A 401 -22.84 -18.58 -4.68
C HIS A 401 -21.53 -19.25 -5.15
N GLY A 402 -21.17 -20.41 -4.60
CA GLY A 402 -19.98 -21.16 -5.02
C GLY A 402 -18.64 -20.45 -4.80
N LEU A 403 -18.58 -19.55 -3.80
CA LEU A 403 -17.41 -18.75 -3.43
C LEU A 403 -16.42 -19.55 -2.59
N LEU A 404 -15.13 -19.23 -2.76
CA LEU A 404 -14.02 -20.01 -2.21
C LEU A 404 -13.38 -19.30 -1.01
N PHE A 405 -13.18 -20.04 0.08
CA PHE A 405 -12.53 -19.53 1.29
C PHE A 405 -11.05 -19.25 1.04
N GLU A 406 -10.38 -20.08 0.25
CA GLU A 406 -8.96 -20.00 -0.03
C GLU A 406 -8.58 -18.76 -0.85
N ARG A 407 -9.57 -18.15 -1.52
CA ARG A 407 -9.40 -16.84 -2.15
C ARG A 407 -9.25 -15.73 -1.12
N PHE A 408 -9.80 -15.92 0.08
CA PHE A 408 -9.64 -15.00 1.21
C PHE A 408 -8.46 -15.37 2.09
N ILE A 409 -8.44 -16.61 2.58
CA ILE A 409 -7.43 -17.12 3.49
C ILE A 409 -6.77 -18.34 2.85
N ASN A 410 -5.55 -18.16 2.35
CA ASN A 410 -4.79 -19.26 1.78
C ASN A 410 -4.20 -20.12 2.92
N PRO A 411 -4.55 -21.42 3.04
CA PRO A 411 -4.12 -22.25 4.17
C PRO A 411 -2.61 -22.55 4.18
N GLU A 412 -1.92 -22.39 3.05
CA GLU A 412 -0.50 -22.69 2.87
C GLU A 412 0.40 -21.43 2.93
N ARG A 413 -0.19 -20.23 3.01
CA ARG A 413 0.54 -18.96 3.03
C ARG A 413 0.02 -18.06 4.16
N LEU A 414 0.94 -17.55 4.98
CA LEU A 414 0.61 -16.55 5.99
C LEU A 414 0.53 -15.15 5.36
N ASP A 415 -0.44 -14.96 4.46
CA ASP A 415 -0.79 -13.61 4.02
C ASP A 415 -1.72 -12.97 5.03
N LEU A 416 -1.52 -11.68 5.27
CA LEU A 416 -2.44 -10.90 6.10
C LEU A 416 -3.78 -10.72 5.36
N PRO A 417 -4.93 -11.02 6.02
CA PRO A 417 -6.23 -10.84 5.39
C PRO A 417 -6.57 -9.36 5.22
N ASP A 418 -7.10 -9.02 4.04
CA ASP A 418 -7.63 -7.69 3.70
C ASP A 418 -9.16 -7.78 3.60
N ALA A 419 -9.86 -7.13 4.52
CA ALA A 419 -11.32 -7.06 4.53
C ALA A 419 -11.75 -5.72 3.94
N ASP A 420 -12.33 -5.81 2.74
CA ASP A 420 -13.02 -4.70 2.10
C ASP A 420 -14.43 -4.55 2.70
N LEU A 421 -14.64 -3.46 3.46
CA LEU A 421 -15.91 -3.18 4.13
C LEU A 421 -16.52 -1.90 3.58
N ASP A 422 -17.76 -1.99 3.11
CA ASP A 422 -18.49 -0.86 2.56
C ASP A 422 -19.42 -0.26 3.62
N PHE A 423 -19.36 1.06 3.78
CA PHE A 423 -20.20 1.85 4.69
C PHE A 423 -20.84 3.01 3.93
N SER A 424 -21.91 3.57 4.49
CA SER A 424 -22.46 4.86 4.07
C SER A 424 -21.34 5.90 3.86
N GLN A 425 -21.32 6.57 2.69
CA GLN A 425 -20.30 7.57 2.42
C GLN A 425 -20.47 8.78 3.34
N ALA A 426 -21.72 9.18 3.60
CA ALA A 426 -22.05 10.28 4.51
C ALA A 426 -21.60 9.99 5.95
N ARG A 427 -21.77 8.76 6.44
CA ARG A 427 -21.53 8.37 7.84
C ARG A 427 -20.21 7.64 8.07
N ARG A 428 -19.37 7.48 7.05
CA ARG A 428 -18.04 6.84 7.13
C ARG A 428 -17.14 7.41 8.24
N HIS A 429 -17.24 8.72 8.49
CA HIS A 429 -16.42 9.39 9.50
C HIS A 429 -16.72 8.88 10.92
N GLU A 430 -17.97 8.55 11.23
CA GLU A 430 -18.41 7.98 12.51
C GLU A 430 -17.76 6.60 12.75
N VAL A 431 -17.61 5.80 11.68
CA VAL A 431 -16.93 4.49 11.74
C VAL A 431 -15.45 4.64 12.11
N ILE A 432 -14.79 5.67 11.57
CA ILE A 432 -13.39 5.98 11.90
C ILE A 432 -13.27 6.52 13.32
N GLU A 433 -14.21 7.36 13.75
CA GLU A 433 -14.28 7.88 15.12
C GLU A 433 -14.43 6.73 16.11
N TYR A 434 -15.35 5.80 15.87
CA TYR A 434 -15.50 4.58 16.67
C TYR A 434 -14.20 3.79 16.78
N LEU A 435 -13.45 3.60 15.68
CA LEU A 435 -12.16 2.92 15.76
C LEU A 435 -11.18 3.64 16.69
N ASN A 436 -11.12 4.97 16.63
CA ASN A 436 -10.25 5.76 17.51
C ASN A 436 -10.72 5.71 18.97
N GLU A 437 -12.03 5.74 19.24
CA GLU A 437 -12.58 5.65 20.60
C GLU A 437 -12.40 4.24 21.19
N ARG A 438 -12.67 3.20 20.39
CA ARG A 438 -12.66 1.80 20.81
C ARG A 438 -11.24 1.28 21.06
N TYR A 439 -10.31 1.60 20.17
CA TYR A 439 -8.95 1.05 20.19
C TYR A 439 -7.90 2.08 20.66
N GLY A 440 -8.22 3.37 20.59
CA GLY A 440 -7.32 4.46 20.96
C GLY A 440 -6.54 5.02 19.77
N GLU A 441 -6.41 6.34 19.72
CA GLU A 441 -5.70 7.02 18.63
C GLU A 441 -4.28 6.46 18.43
N VAL A 442 -3.54 6.16 19.50
CA VAL A 442 -2.16 5.66 19.38
C VAL A 442 -2.03 4.32 18.64
N TYR A 443 -3.14 3.58 18.46
CA TYR A 443 -3.21 2.28 17.78
C TYR A 443 -3.87 2.35 16.39
N VAL A 444 -4.56 3.45 16.07
CA VAL A 444 -5.34 3.60 14.83
C VAL A 444 -4.77 4.71 13.96
N ALA A 445 -4.57 4.42 12.68
CA ALA A 445 -4.17 5.42 11.67
C ALA A 445 -4.58 5.00 10.26
N GLY A 446 -4.66 5.95 9.35
CA GLY A 446 -4.82 5.67 7.92
C GLY A 446 -3.53 5.19 7.26
N ILE A 447 -3.67 4.67 6.04
CA ILE A 447 -2.53 4.31 5.18
C ILE A 447 -2.25 5.46 4.20
N PRO A 448 -1.00 5.86 3.98
CA PRO A 448 -0.65 6.85 2.97
C PRO A 448 -0.73 6.27 1.56
N ASN A 449 -0.89 7.14 0.57
CA ASN A 449 -0.70 6.81 -0.84
C ASN A 449 0.39 7.71 -1.42
N PHE A 450 1.46 7.14 -1.98
CA PHE A 450 2.49 7.92 -2.64
C PHE A 450 2.11 8.13 -4.10
N THR A 451 2.05 9.39 -4.51
CA THR A 451 1.68 9.77 -5.86
C THR A 451 2.92 10.10 -6.67
N TYR A 452 3.01 9.52 -7.86
CA TYR A 452 4.11 9.76 -8.80
C TYR A 452 3.57 10.50 -10.04
N LEU A 453 4.44 11.23 -10.71
CA LEU A 453 4.10 11.93 -11.95
C LEU A 453 3.99 10.93 -13.12
N GLY A 454 2.77 10.51 -13.46
CA GLY A 454 2.53 9.87 -14.76
C GLY A 454 2.72 10.86 -15.92
N ALA A 455 2.83 10.36 -17.16
CA ALA A 455 3.13 11.16 -18.36
C ALA A 455 2.25 12.42 -18.49
N ALA A 456 0.92 12.28 -18.35
CA ALA A 456 -0.01 13.40 -18.45
C ALA A 456 0.14 14.44 -17.32
N SER A 457 0.56 14.00 -16.12
CA SER A 457 0.76 14.90 -14.98
C SER A 457 2.10 15.62 -15.08
N ALA A 458 3.16 14.92 -15.48
CA ALA A 458 4.47 15.50 -15.74
C ALA A 458 4.39 16.60 -16.81
N LEU A 459 3.70 16.31 -17.93
CA LEU A 459 3.50 17.28 -19.02
C LEU A 459 2.73 18.52 -18.56
N ARG A 460 1.63 18.36 -17.81
CA ARG A 460 0.80 19.48 -17.35
C ARG A 460 1.50 20.36 -16.32
N ASP A 461 2.19 19.75 -15.36
CA ASP A 461 2.84 20.52 -14.29
C ASP A 461 4.06 21.28 -14.81
N THR A 462 4.83 20.69 -15.72
CA THR A 462 5.92 21.40 -16.41
C THR A 462 5.39 22.50 -17.33
N ALA A 463 4.38 22.21 -18.15
CA ALA A 463 3.69 23.23 -18.96
C ALA A 463 3.26 24.45 -18.12
N ARG A 464 2.73 24.23 -16.91
CA ARG A 464 2.30 25.32 -16.01
C ARG A 464 3.46 26.20 -15.54
N ILE A 465 4.59 25.61 -15.12
CA ILE A 465 5.73 26.39 -14.61
C ILE A 465 6.47 27.13 -15.74
N TYR A 466 6.45 26.59 -16.96
CA TYR A 466 7.03 27.20 -18.16
C TYR A 466 6.07 28.20 -18.84
N GLY A 467 4.84 28.34 -18.36
CA GLY A 467 3.86 29.29 -18.92
C GLY A 467 3.32 28.89 -20.30
N VAL A 468 3.32 27.59 -20.61
CA VAL A 468 2.78 27.06 -21.87
C VAL A 468 1.26 27.25 -21.94
N ASP A 469 0.77 27.63 -23.11
CA ASP A 469 -0.65 27.89 -23.36
C ASP A 469 -1.53 26.65 -23.08
N ALA A 470 -2.74 26.90 -22.57
CA ALA A 470 -3.70 25.83 -22.26
C ALA A 470 -4.09 24.98 -23.49
N ALA A 471 -4.04 25.57 -24.70
CA ALA A 471 -4.29 24.87 -25.95
C ALA A 471 -3.25 23.78 -26.23
N ASP A 472 -1.97 24.07 -26.01
CA ASP A 472 -0.89 23.10 -26.17
C ASP A 472 -0.93 22.04 -25.07
N MET A 473 -1.30 22.45 -23.84
CA MET A 473 -1.44 21.54 -22.70
C MET A 473 -2.56 20.50 -22.90
N ALA A 474 -3.52 20.76 -23.80
CA ALA A 474 -4.65 19.87 -24.05
C ALA A 474 -4.25 18.50 -24.62
N VAL A 475 -3.05 18.38 -25.20
CA VAL A 475 -2.51 17.10 -25.70
C VAL A 475 -2.48 16.02 -24.62
N SER A 476 -2.32 16.39 -23.35
CA SER A 476 -2.34 15.43 -22.23
C SER A 476 -3.68 14.68 -22.08
N LYS A 477 -4.76 15.15 -22.72
CA LYS A 477 -6.07 14.48 -22.71
C LYS A 477 -6.09 13.25 -23.62
N GLU A 478 -5.29 13.23 -24.67
CA GLU A 478 -5.17 12.10 -25.60
C GLU A 478 -4.56 10.88 -24.91
N PHE A 479 -3.79 11.09 -23.83
CA PHE A 479 -3.13 10.02 -23.08
C PHE A 479 -4.13 9.09 -22.38
N LYS A 480 -5.39 9.53 -22.18
CA LYS A 480 -6.45 8.68 -21.60
C LYS A 480 -6.85 7.52 -22.50
N ASN A 481 -6.50 7.58 -23.78
CA ASN A 481 -6.82 6.57 -24.78
C ASN A 481 -5.66 5.58 -25.00
N LEU A 482 -4.57 5.71 -24.24
CA LEU A 482 -3.44 4.79 -24.33
C LEU A 482 -3.83 3.45 -23.71
N GLU A 483 -3.44 2.36 -24.37
CA GLU A 483 -3.58 1.01 -23.83
C GLU A 483 -2.51 0.71 -22.76
N ASP A 484 -1.36 1.39 -22.85
CA ASP A 484 -0.22 1.24 -21.92
C ASP A 484 0.17 2.59 -21.30
N ASP A 485 -0.20 2.76 -20.03
CA ASP A 485 0.14 3.94 -19.22
C ASP A 485 1.61 3.97 -18.76
N SER A 486 2.40 2.94 -19.06
CA SER A 486 3.82 2.83 -18.65
C SER A 486 4.80 3.47 -19.63
N LEU A 487 4.35 3.81 -20.84
CA LEU A 487 5.19 4.40 -21.89
C LEU A 487 5.83 5.72 -21.45
N SER A 488 7.08 5.92 -21.86
CA SER A 488 7.80 7.18 -21.64
C SER A 488 7.21 8.30 -22.52
N LEU A 489 7.37 9.55 -22.10
CA LEU A 489 6.95 10.69 -22.91
C LEU A 489 7.65 10.73 -24.28
N GLU A 490 8.90 10.26 -24.36
CA GLU A 490 9.63 10.10 -25.61
C GLU A 490 9.04 9.01 -26.51
N GLU A 491 8.67 7.85 -25.97
CA GLU A 491 8.00 6.79 -26.74
C GLU A 491 6.63 7.25 -27.23
N LEU A 492 5.88 7.96 -26.38
CA LEU A 492 4.58 8.54 -26.74
C LEU A 492 4.71 9.61 -27.83
N ARG A 493 5.83 10.32 -27.87
CA ARG A 493 6.10 11.34 -28.89
C ARG A 493 6.17 10.71 -30.28
N GLU A 494 6.72 9.51 -30.39
CA GLU A 494 6.79 8.77 -31.66
C GLU A 494 5.41 8.30 -32.14
N GLN A 495 4.48 8.05 -31.20
CA GLN A 495 3.13 7.56 -31.49
C GLN A 495 2.10 8.68 -31.71
N LEU A 496 2.30 9.84 -31.09
CA LEU A 496 1.34 10.94 -31.08
C LEU A 496 1.92 12.18 -31.77
N ALA A 497 1.49 12.44 -33.01
CA ALA A 497 1.89 13.63 -33.77
C ALA A 497 1.55 14.96 -33.05
N SER A 498 0.47 14.97 -32.26
CA SER A 498 0.08 16.08 -31.39
C SER A 498 1.12 16.35 -30.30
N LEU A 499 1.69 15.29 -29.71
CA LEU A 499 2.75 15.39 -28.71
C LEU A 499 4.09 15.78 -29.33
N ASP A 500 4.42 15.29 -30.53
CA ASP A 500 5.61 15.74 -31.26
C ASP A 500 5.56 17.24 -31.59
N LYS A 501 4.38 17.74 -32.00
CA LYS A 501 4.16 19.18 -32.18
C LYS A 501 4.34 19.96 -30.89
N TYR A 502 3.81 19.45 -29.77
CA TYR A 502 4.01 20.05 -28.44
C TYR A 502 5.50 20.11 -28.09
N ALA A 503 6.21 18.99 -28.24
CA ALA A 503 7.62 18.85 -27.91
C ALA A 503 8.50 19.79 -28.76
N THR A 504 8.17 19.94 -30.03
CA THR A 504 8.88 20.84 -30.95
C THR A 504 8.61 22.32 -30.63
N LYS A 505 7.38 22.67 -30.24
CA LYS A 505 7.01 24.04 -29.88
C LYS A 505 7.54 24.46 -28.50
N ASN A 506 7.56 23.52 -27.54
CA ASN A 506 7.91 23.77 -26.13
C ASN A 506 9.04 22.81 -25.66
N PRO A 507 10.24 22.86 -26.26
CA PRO A 507 11.29 21.86 -26.05
C PRO A 507 11.77 21.77 -24.60
N GLU A 508 11.94 22.90 -23.92
CA GLU A 508 12.40 22.93 -22.52
C GLU A 508 11.36 22.34 -21.56
N ALA A 509 10.08 22.67 -21.77
CA ALA A 509 8.99 22.13 -20.96
C ALA A 509 8.85 20.61 -21.16
N PHE A 510 8.96 20.14 -22.41
CA PHE A 510 8.91 18.71 -22.72
C PHE A 510 10.11 17.95 -22.15
N LYS A 511 11.33 18.47 -22.28
CA LYS A 511 12.54 17.87 -21.69
C LYS A 511 12.42 17.76 -20.17
N ALA A 512 11.91 18.80 -19.52
CA ALA A 512 11.61 18.78 -18.09
C ALA A 512 10.55 17.73 -17.74
N ALA A 513 9.50 17.59 -18.56
CA ALA A 513 8.43 16.63 -18.33
C ALA A 513 8.96 15.19 -18.37
N CYS A 514 9.79 14.87 -19.36
CA CYS A 514 10.40 13.55 -19.51
C CYS A 514 11.25 13.20 -18.29
N LYS A 515 12.09 14.13 -17.84
CA LYS A 515 12.94 13.97 -16.66
C LYS A 515 12.17 13.83 -15.35
N LEU A 516 11.00 14.46 -15.23
CA LEU A 516 10.15 14.38 -14.05
C LEU A 516 9.19 13.18 -14.06
N GLN A 517 9.04 12.48 -15.20
CA GLN A 517 8.18 11.32 -15.28
C GLN A 517 8.62 10.26 -14.25
N SER A 518 7.63 9.72 -13.54
CA SER A 518 7.82 8.76 -12.45
C SER A 518 8.60 9.29 -11.23
N LEU A 519 8.81 10.61 -11.11
CA LEU A 519 9.25 11.22 -9.85
C LEU A 519 8.07 11.33 -8.88
N MET A 520 8.34 11.21 -7.57
CA MET A 520 7.32 11.39 -6.55
C MET A 520 6.79 12.84 -6.56
N ARG A 521 5.47 12.98 -6.73
CA ARG A 521 4.75 14.26 -6.75
C ARG A 521 4.35 14.70 -5.35
N GLY A 522 3.93 13.76 -4.52
CA GLY A 522 3.31 14.09 -3.26
C GLY A 522 2.83 12.91 -2.44
N PHE A 523 2.51 13.24 -1.20
CA PHE A 523 2.00 12.36 -0.16
C PHE A 523 0.48 12.49 -0.04
N GLY A 524 -0.26 11.52 -0.58
CA GLY A 524 -1.72 11.41 -0.49
C GLY A 524 -2.18 10.50 0.66
N ARG A 525 -3.50 10.39 0.83
CA ARG A 525 -4.15 9.46 1.77
C ARG A 525 -4.81 8.32 0.99
N HIS A 526 -4.72 7.08 1.47
CA HIS A 526 -5.55 6.00 0.96
C HIS A 526 -7.02 6.26 1.27
N ALA A 527 -7.89 6.21 0.26
CA ALA A 527 -9.29 6.58 0.42
C ALA A 527 -10.01 5.72 1.47
N ALA A 528 -9.65 4.44 1.57
CA ALA A 528 -10.32 3.45 2.42
C ALA A 528 -9.47 2.95 3.61
N GLY A 529 -8.15 2.98 3.46
CA GLY A 529 -7.25 2.10 4.21
C GLY A 529 -6.99 2.62 5.60
N MET A 530 -7.32 1.81 6.60
CA MET A 530 -7.12 2.04 8.02
C MET A 530 -6.30 0.88 8.61
N ILE A 531 -5.54 1.20 9.65
CA ILE A 531 -4.79 0.25 10.48
C ILE A 531 -5.39 0.28 11.87
N VAL A 532 -5.57 -0.89 12.46
CA VAL A 532 -5.85 -1.07 13.89
C VAL A 532 -4.80 -2.03 14.43
N ALA A 533 -3.88 -1.51 15.24
CA ALA A 533 -2.74 -2.28 15.75
C ALA A 533 -2.96 -2.74 17.19
N GLY A 534 -2.38 -3.88 17.55
CA GLY A 534 -2.30 -4.37 18.93
C GLY A 534 -1.18 -3.74 19.76
N VAL A 535 -0.32 -2.93 19.14
CA VAL A 535 0.78 -2.20 19.77
C VAL A 535 0.73 -0.73 19.34
N PRO A 536 1.26 0.22 20.13
CA PRO A 536 1.36 1.62 19.70
C PRO A 536 2.03 1.71 18.34
N LEU A 537 1.45 2.49 17.42
CA LEU A 537 1.92 2.56 16.03
C LEU A 537 3.39 2.97 15.94
N VAL A 538 3.87 3.78 16.87
CA VAL A 538 5.27 4.22 16.97
C VAL A 538 6.29 3.09 17.18
N GLU A 539 5.84 1.91 17.63
CA GLU A 539 6.70 0.72 17.67
C GLU A 539 6.99 0.13 16.29
N ARG A 540 6.18 0.50 15.29
CA ARG A 540 6.25 0.02 13.91
C ARG A 540 6.62 1.13 12.93
N THR A 541 6.07 2.32 13.08
CA THR A 541 6.17 3.41 12.10
C THR A 541 5.85 4.75 12.74
N PRO A 542 6.46 5.86 12.28
CA PRO A 542 5.96 7.17 12.67
C PRO A 542 4.55 7.41 12.12
N VAL A 543 3.80 8.27 12.80
CA VAL A 543 2.47 8.73 12.40
C VAL A 543 2.54 10.20 12.02
N GLU A 544 2.04 10.51 10.83
CA GLU A 544 2.01 11.83 10.22
C GLU A 544 0.59 12.38 10.15
N LEU A 545 0.45 13.71 10.04
CA LEU A 545 -0.82 14.33 9.69
C LEU A 545 -0.87 14.66 8.20
N ARG A 546 -1.90 14.17 7.52
CA ARG A 546 -2.22 14.50 6.13
C ARG A 546 -3.56 15.23 6.10
N GLY A 547 -3.49 16.56 6.06
CA GLY A 547 -4.64 17.39 6.42
C GLY A 547 -4.98 17.20 7.90
N ASN A 548 -6.21 16.80 8.20
CA ASN A 548 -6.63 16.45 9.56
C ASN A 548 -6.53 14.94 9.87
N ALA A 549 -6.14 14.11 8.91
CA ALA A 549 -6.14 12.66 9.08
C ALA A 549 -4.75 12.16 9.52
N ARG A 550 -4.72 11.30 10.54
CA ARG A 550 -3.52 10.58 10.97
C ARG A 550 -3.22 9.46 9.99
N CYS A 551 -1.99 9.35 9.52
CA CYS A 551 -1.53 8.30 8.61
C CYS A 551 -0.18 7.75 9.06
N ILE A 552 0.07 6.46 8.86
CA ILE A 552 1.42 5.92 9.01
C ILE A 552 2.36 6.46 7.91
N ALA A 553 3.67 6.29 8.06
CA ALA A 553 4.66 6.77 7.10
C ALA A 553 4.88 5.80 5.91
N PHE A 554 4.54 4.52 6.05
CA PHE A 554 4.72 3.52 4.99
C PHE A 554 3.43 3.28 4.19
N ASP A 555 3.53 3.19 2.87
CA ASP A 555 2.38 2.86 2.02
C ASP A 555 1.98 1.37 2.12
N LYS A 556 0.92 1.02 1.38
CA LYS A 556 0.37 -0.34 1.35
C LYS A 556 1.38 -1.44 0.97
N ARG A 557 2.51 -1.11 0.32
CA ARG A 557 3.52 -2.09 -0.09
C ARG A 557 4.34 -2.59 1.09
N TYR A 558 4.44 -1.77 2.14
CA TYR A 558 5.34 -2.04 3.26
C TYR A 558 4.63 -2.09 4.61
N CYS A 559 3.38 -1.61 4.74
CA CYS A 559 2.65 -1.63 6.01
C CYS A 559 2.46 -3.06 6.56
N GLU A 560 2.07 -4.01 5.70
CA GLU A 560 1.90 -5.43 6.06
C GLU A 560 3.21 -6.03 6.57
N ALA A 561 4.32 -5.67 5.92
CA ALA A 561 5.65 -6.12 6.28
C ALA A 561 6.12 -5.56 7.64
N MET A 562 5.49 -4.47 8.12
CA MET A 562 5.66 -3.94 9.47
C MET A 562 4.70 -4.58 10.50
N GLY A 563 4.04 -5.68 10.14
CA GLY A 563 3.08 -6.39 10.98
C GLY A 563 1.76 -5.62 11.16
N LEU A 564 1.49 -4.60 10.34
CA LEU A 564 0.28 -3.79 10.44
C LEU A 564 -0.78 -4.32 9.46
N ILE A 565 -1.90 -4.78 10.00
CA ILE A 565 -3.00 -5.31 9.20
C ILE A 565 -3.90 -4.19 8.72
N LYS A 566 -4.20 -4.25 7.42
CA LYS A 566 -5.08 -3.33 6.71
C LYS A 566 -6.54 -3.71 6.88
N LEU A 567 -7.35 -2.68 7.08
CA LEU A 567 -8.80 -2.70 7.05
C LEU A 567 -9.27 -1.63 6.07
N ASP A 568 -10.04 -2.00 5.05
CA ASP A 568 -10.61 -1.03 4.12
C ASP A 568 -12.00 -0.60 4.57
N VAL A 569 -12.07 0.61 5.15
CA VAL A 569 -13.32 1.29 5.50
C VAL A 569 -13.69 2.18 4.33
N LEU A 570 -14.50 1.68 3.40
CA LEU A 570 -14.90 2.39 2.19
C LEU A 570 -16.22 3.14 2.40
N GLY A 571 -16.33 4.35 1.83
CA GLY A 571 -17.61 5.06 1.74
C GLY A 571 -18.24 4.81 0.38
N LEU A 572 -19.49 4.34 0.37
CA LEU A 572 -20.23 4.01 -0.86
C LEU A 572 -21.54 4.80 -0.93
N ALA A 573 -21.65 5.72 -1.89
CA ALA A 573 -22.84 6.55 -2.09
C ALA A 573 -24.11 5.74 -2.39
N THR A 574 -23.98 4.53 -2.93
CA THR A 574 -25.12 3.62 -3.15
C THR A 574 -25.80 3.22 -1.85
N LEU A 575 -25.05 3.09 -0.74
CA LEU A 575 -25.66 2.79 0.56
C LEU A 575 -26.46 3.99 1.09
N ASP A 576 -25.99 5.22 0.85
CA ASP A 576 -26.74 6.43 1.20
C ASP A 576 -28.03 6.56 0.38
N LEU A 577 -27.98 6.18 -0.90
CA LEU A 577 -29.14 6.15 -1.78
C LEU A 577 -30.18 5.13 -1.28
N LEU A 578 -29.75 3.91 -0.95
CA LEU A 578 -30.64 2.86 -0.45
C LEU A 578 -31.28 3.24 0.89
N ASP A 579 -30.50 3.84 1.80
CA ASP A 579 -31.02 4.32 3.08
C ASP A 579 -32.05 5.45 2.90
N SER A 580 -31.77 6.40 1.99
CA SER A 580 -32.71 7.46 1.63
C SER A 580 -34.01 6.91 1.03
N ALA A 581 -33.90 5.93 0.11
CA ALA A 581 -35.05 5.28 -0.51
C ALA A 581 -35.91 4.56 0.55
N LYS A 582 -35.28 3.79 1.44
CA LYS A 582 -35.95 3.11 2.55
C LYS A 582 -36.69 4.11 3.44
N ARG A 583 -36.04 5.22 3.81
CA ARG A 583 -36.66 6.28 4.61
C ARG A 583 -37.89 6.89 3.93
N TYR A 584 -37.80 7.25 2.65
CA TYR A 584 -38.93 7.83 1.92
C TYR A 584 -40.10 6.86 1.76
N ILE A 585 -39.83 5.57 1.58
CA ILE A 585 -40.88 4.56 1.55
C ILE A 585 -41.57 4.47 2.91
N LYS A 586 -40.81 4.46 4.00
CA LYS A 586 -41.36 4.47 5.37
C LYS A 586 -42.19 5.72 5.66
N GLU A 587 -41.74 6.90 5.24
CA GLU A 587 -42.46 8.17 5.41
C GLU A 587 -43.77 8.22 4.60
N SER A 588 -43.78 7.64 3.39
CA SER A 588 -44.94 7.71 2.48
C SER A 588 -45.96 6.58 2.69
N THR A 589 -45.52 5.39 3.10
CA THR A 589 -46.37 4.19 3.21
C THR A 589 -46.54 3.68 4.64
N GLY A 590 -45.66 4.08 5.56
CA GLY A 590 -45.54 3.50 6.90
C GLY A 590 -44.76 2.18 6.95
N GLU A 591 -44.36 1.59 5.81
CA GLU A 591 -43.65 0.31 5.76
C GLU A 591 -42.14 0.48 5.99
N ASP A 592 -41.58 -0.32 6.91
CA ASP A 592 -40.13 -0.37 7.17
C ASP A 592 -39.51 -1.55 6.40
N ILE A 593 -38.86 -1.25 5.26
CA ILE A 593 -38.29 -2.27 4.39
C ILE A 593 -37.01 -2.87 5.00
N ASN A 594 -36.95 -4.19 5.05
CA ASN A 594 -35.72 -4.93 5.30
C ASN A 594 -35.06 -5.35 3.97
N LEU A 595 -33.92 -4.73 3.62
CA LEU A 595 -33.20 -5.02 2.38
C LEU A 595 -32.70 -6.47 2.32
N ASP A 596 -32.29 -7.05 3.46
CA ASP A 596 -31.79 -8.42 3.54
C ASP A 596 -32.88 -9.48 3.30
N ALA A 597 -34.16 -9.08 3.32
CA ALA A 597 -35.29 -9.96 3.05
C ALA A 597 -35.77 -9.92 1.59
N ILE A 598 -35.25 -9.00 0.76
CA ILE A 598 -35.72 -8.82 -0.63
C ILE A 598 -35.27 -10.02 -1.50
N PRO A 599 -36.20 -10.74 -2.14
CA PRO A 599 -35.86 -11.89 -2.98
C PRO A 599 -35.08 -11.46 -4.25
N LEU A 600 -34.12 -12.30 -4.67
CA LEU A 600 -33.30 -12.05 -5.87
C LEU A 600 -33.96 -12.51 -7.18
N ASP A 601 -35.12 -13.14 -7.09
CA ASP A 601 -35.87 -13.73 -8.20
C ASP A 601 -37.18 -12.98 -8.52
N ASP A 602 -37.33 -11.74 -8.04
CA ASP A 602 -38.47 -10.89 -8.39
C ASP A 602 -38.53 -10.65 -9.91
N ARG A 603 -39.60 -11.15 -10.53
CA ARG A 603 -39.78 -11.07 -11.99
C ARG A 603 -39.93 -9.64 -12.49
N LYS A 604 -40.62 -8.75 -11.78
CA LYS A 604 -40.80 -7.36 -12.24
C LYS A 604 -39.44 -6.65 -12.31
N VAL A 605 -38.57 -6.91 -11.35
CA VAL A 605 -37.22 -6.37 -11.31
C VAL A 605 -36.36 -6.95 -12.43
N LEU A 606 -36.35 -8.28 -12.59
CA LEU A 606 -35.56 -8.97 -13.62
C LEU A 606 -36.02 -8.64 -15.05
N ASP A 607 -37.32 -8.49 -15.27
CA ASP A 607 -37.88 -8.05 -16.56
C ASP A 607 -37.50 -6.58 -16.85
N GLY A 608 -37.42 -5.74 -15.81
CA GLY A 608 -36.87 -4.39 -15.91
C GLY A 608 -35.40 -4.38 -16.35
N PHE A 609 -34.58 -5.27 -15.77
CA PHE A 609 -33.19 -5.48 -16.24
C PHE A 609 -33.16 -5.94 -17.70
N ALA A 610 -33.98 -6.92 -18.08
CA ALA A 610 -34.10 -7.40 -19.46
C ALA A 610 -34.53 -6.30 -20.44
N ALA A 611 -35.34 -5.35 -20.00
CA ALA A 611 -35.73 -4.18 -20.79
C ALA A 611 -34.68 -3.05 -20.78
N GLY A 612 -33.59 -3.19 -20.02
CA GLY A 612 -32.54 -2.17 -19.84
C GLY A 612 -32.99 -0.95 -19.04
N TYR A 613 -33.98 -1.09 -18.15
CA TYR A 613 -34.46 -0.05 -17.24
C TYR A 613 -33.56 0.10 -16.01
N THR A 614 -32.29 0.43 -16.26
CA THR A 614 -31.24 0.48 -15.22
C THR A 614 -30.64 1.87 -15.02
N GLN A 615 -31.34 2.92 -15.44
CA GLN A 615 -30.92 4.29 -15.15
C GLN A 615 -30.93 4.51 -13.62
N GLY A 616 -29.79 4.92 -13.07
CA GLY A 616 -29.62 5.08 -11.61
C GLY A 616 -29.44 3.77 -10.84
N VAL A 617 -29.30 2.62 -11.52
CA VAL A 617 -28.98 1.34 -10.88
C VAL A 617 -27.46 1.16 -10.85
N PHE A 618 -26.92 0.97 -9.64
CA PHE A 618 -25.48 0.84 -9.39
C PHE A 618 -24.81 -0.20 -10.31
N GLN A 619 -23.65 0.16 -10.87
CA GLN A 619 -22.85 -0.59 -11.87
C GLN A 619 -23.50 -0.82 -13.25
N LEU A 620 -24.81 -0.61 -13.42
CA LEU A 620 -25.55 -1.09 -14.59
C LEU A 620 -26.16 0.03 -15.46
N GLU A 621 -25.74 1.28 -15.27
CA GLU A 621 -26.37 2.46 -15.89
C GLU A 621 -25.92 2.80 -17.32
N SER A 622 -24.70 2.40 -17.70
CA SER A 622 -24.08 2.88 -18.93
C SER A 622 -24.86 2.47 -20.18
N GLY A 623 -24.79 3.28 -21.25
CA GLY A 623 -25.49 2.99 -22.51
C GLY A 623 -25.19 1.59 -23.08
N PRO A 624 -23.93 1.19 -23.23
CA PRO A 624 -23.62 -0.14 -23.76
C PRO A 624 -23.89 -1.26 -22.76
N MET A 625 -23.82 -1.03 -21.44
CA MET A 625 -24.27 -2.03 -20.45
C MET A 625 -25.78 -2.28 -20.55
N ARG A 626 -26.59 -1.23 -20.71
CA ARG A 626 -28.04 -1.34 -20.96
C ARG A 626 -28.34 -2.12 -22.23
N LYS A 627 -27.53 -1.97 -23.27
CA LYS A 627 -27.65 -2.77 -24.51
C LYS A 627 -27.35 -4.24 -24.23
N LEU A 628 -26.26 -4.55 -23.53
CA LEU A 628 -25.92 -5.92 -23.14
C LEU A 628 -27.05 -6.60 -22.36
N LEU A 629 -27.64 -5.90 -21.39
CA LEU A 629 -28.78 -6.43 -20.62
C LEU A 629 -29.99 -6.73 -21.51
N LYS A 630 -30.30 -5.89 -22.50
CA LYS A 630 -31.36 -6.15 -23.49
C LYS A 630 -31.04 -7.33 -24.39
N ASP A 631 -29.78 -7.45 -24.81
CA ASP A 631 -29.33 -8.57 -25.62
C ASP A 631 -29.47 -9.89 -24.86
N LEU A 632 -29.09 -9.94 -23.59
CA LEU A 632 -29.30 -11.11 -22.74
C LEU A 632 -30.76 -11.35 -22.38
N GLY A 633 -31.54 -10.28 -22.18
CA GLY A 633 -32.96 -10.34 -21.87
C GLY A 633 -33.84 -10.85 -23.03
N SER A 634 -33.32 -10.83 -24.25
CA SER A 634 -33.95 -11.42 -25.45
C SER A 634 -33.46 -12.84 -25.76
N GLY A 635 -32.71 -13.46 -24.82
CA GLY A 635 -32.23 -14.83 -24.94
C GLY A 635 -33.32 -15.90 -24.76
N ILE A 636 -32.91 -17.18 -24.88
CA ILE A 636 -33.82 -18.33 -24.72
C ILE A 636 -34.30 -18.43 -23.27
N GLU A 637 -33.41 -18.21 -22.31
CA GLU A 637 -33.73 -18.27 -20.89
C GLU A 637 -34.17 -16.90 -20.35
N PRO A 638 -35.17 -16.86 -19.46
CA PRO A 638 -35.55 -15.62 -18.79
C PRO A 638 -34.38 -15.02 -17.99
N MET A 639 -34.30 -13.69 -17.94
CA MET A 639 -33.29 -12.98 -17.13
C MET A 639 -33.31 -13.49 -15.68
N SER A 640 -32.11 -13.74 -15.14
CA SER A 640 -31.88 -14.21 -13.77
C SER A 640 -30.85 -13.33 -13.07
N PHE A 641 -30.82 -13.36 -11.73
CA PHE A 641 -29.79 -12.64 -10.97
C PHE A 641 -28.36 -13.07 -11.34
N LYS A 642 -28.14 -14.36 -11.61
CA LYS A 642 -26.83 -14.88 -12.04
C LYS A 642 -26.41 -14.27 -13.38
N THR A 643 -27.34 -14.13 -14.32
CA THR A 643 -27.10 -13.46 -15.61
C THR A 643 -26.72 -12.00 -15.42
N VAL A 644 -27.40 -11.28 -14.51
CA VAL A 644 -27.06 -9.89 -14.17
C VAL A 644 -25.66 -9.81 -13.57
N VAL A 645 -25.30 -10.70 -12.63
CA VAL A 645 -23.95 -10.76 -12.05
C VAL A 645 -22.89 -10.99 -13.14
N ALA A 646 -23.13 -11.91 -14.08
CA ALA A 646 -22.21 -12.18 -15.19
C ALA A 646 -21.93 -10.93 -16.03
N THR A 647 -22.91 -10.04 -16.23
CA THR A 647 -22.69 -8.80 -16.99
C THR A 647 -21.61 -7.89 -16.38
N THR A 648 -21.50 -7.86 -15.04
CA THR A 648 -20.49 -7.04 -14.34
C THR A 648 -19.06 -7.58 -14.53
N ALA A 649 -18.92 -8.88 -14.82
CA ALA A 649 -17.66 -9.51 -15.15
C ALA A 649 -17.34 -9.40 -16.66
N LEU A 650 -18.34 -9.59 -17.52
CA LEU A 650 -18.21 -9.54 -18.98
C LEU A 650 -17.96 -8.12 -19.51
N PHE A 651 -18.55 -7.09 -18.90
CA PHE A 651 -18.47 -5.72 -19.38
C PHE A 651 -17.18 -5.03 -18.92
N ARG A 652 -16.03 -5.63 -19.27
CA ARG A 652 -14.68 -5.16 -18.97
C ARG A 652 -13.80 -5.28 -20.23
N PRO A 653 -12.75 -4.46 -20.38
CA PRO A 653 -11.94 -4.44 -21.60
C PRO A 653 -11.41 -5.82 -22.02
N GLY A 654 -10.89 -6.63 -21.08
CA GLY A 654 -10.36 -7.96 -21.38
C GLY A 654 -11.38 -8.91 -22.02
N PRO A 655 -12.50 -9.25 -21.33
CA PRO A 655 -13.54 -10.09 -21.91
C PRO A 655 -14.11 -9.54 -23.23
N ILE A 656 -14.30 -8.23 -23.35
CA ILE A 656 -14.77 -7.59 -24.59
C ILE A 656 -13.77 -7.82 -25.74
N GLN A 657 -12.48 -7.54 -25.52
CA GLN A 657 -11.43 -7.67 -26.53
C GLN A 657 -11.18 -9.13 -26.93
N SER A 658 -11.41 -10.07 -26.01
CA SER A 658 -11.21 -11.51 -26.27
C SER A 658 -12.32 -12.19 -27.08
N GLY A 659 -13.42 -11.48 -27.40
CA GLY A 659 -14.61 -12.07 -28.03
C GLY A 659 -15.54 -12.84 -27.06
N MET A 660 -15.11 -13.00 -25.80
CA MET A 660 -15.83 -13.71 -24.76
C MET A 660 -17.26 -13.19 -24.52
N LEU A 661 -17.47 -11.87 -24.61
CA LEU A 661 -18.79 -11.27 -24.47
C LEU A 661 -19.73 -11.69 -25.62
N ASP A 662 -19.21 -11.72 -26.85
CA ASP A 662 -20.00 -12.06 -28.03
C ASP A 662 -20.39 -13.54 -28.04
N ASP A 663 -19.47 -14.43 -27.64
CA ASP A 663 -19.74 -15.86 -27.47
C ASP A 663 -20.82 -16.08 -26.39
N TYR A 664 -20.68 -15.43 -25.23
CA TYR A 664 -21.64 -15.56 -24.14
C TYR A 664 -23.05 -15.14 -24.57
N VAL A 665 -23.18 -14.01 -25.28
CA VAL A 665 -24.46 -13.51 -25.79
C VAL A 665 -25.02 -14.41 -26.88
N SER A 666 -24.18 -14.92 -27.79
CA SER A 666 -24.60 -15.81 -28.88
C SER A 666 -25.15 -17.13 -28.36
N VAL A 667 -24.50 -17.71 -27.33
CA VAL A 667 -25.02 -18.89 -26.62
C VAL A 667 -26.34 -18.57 -25.93
N ALA A 668 -26.42 -17.45 -25.20
CA ALA A 668 -27.64 -17.04 -24.50
C ALA A 668 -28.84 -16.84 -25.43
N LYS A 669 -28.59 -16.37 -26.67
CA LYS A 669 -29.60 -16.20 -27.72
C LYS A 669 -29.88 -17.48 -28.53
N GLY A 670 -29.13 -18.55 -28.31
CA GLY A 670 -29.27 -19.81 -29.06
C GLY A 670 -28.70 -19.79 -30.47
N PHE A 671 -27.87 -18.80 -30.81
CA PHE A 671 -27.21 -18.74 -32.12
C PHE A 671 -26.04 -19.71 -32.24
N MET A 672 -25.53 -20.20 -31.11
CA MET A 672 -24.49 -21.24 -31.06
C MET A 672 -24.62 -22.09 -29.79
N PRO A 673 -24.16 -23.35 -29.80
CA PRO A 673 -24.06 -24.15 -28.59
C PRO A 673 -22.90 -23.66 -27.69
N PRO A 674 -22.96 -23.87 -26.36
CA PRO A 674 -21.83 -23.63 -25.48
C PRO A 674 -20.60 -24.43 -25.93
N HIS A 675 -19.44 -23.76 -26.00
CA HIS A 675 -18.19 -24.45 -26.32
C HIS A 675 -17.72 -25.29 -25.12
N SER A 676 -17.53 -26.60 -25.30
CA SER A 676 -16.90 -27.46 -24.29
C SER A 676 -15.39 -27.34 -24.39
N ILE A 677 -14.79 -26.61 -23.45
CA ILE A 677 -13.33 -26.46 -23.33
C ILE A 677 -12.68 -27.83 -23.07
N HIS A 678 -13.31 -28.62 -22.19
CA HIS A 678 -12.90 -29.97 -21.81
C HIS A 678 -14.08 -30.66 -21.10
N PRO A 679 -14.33 -31.97 -21.30
CA PRO A 679 -15.49 -32.66 -20.70
C PRO A 679 -15.60 -32.51 -19.19
N ARG A 680 -14.47 -32.57 -18.47
CA ARG A 680 -14.44 -32.38 -17.00
C ARG A 680 -14.74 -30.94 -16.54
N LEU A 681 -14.68 -29.95 -17.43
CA LEU A 681 -14.96 -28.55 -17.12
C LEU A 681 -16.41 -28.13 -17.40
N GLU A 682 -17.20 -28.96 -18.07
CA GLU A 682 -18.57 -28.63 -18.49
C GLU A 682 -19.40 -28.13 -17.31
N GLU A 683 -19.35 -28.82 -16.16
CA GLU A 683 -20.07 -28.41 -14.96
C GLU A 683 -19.53 -27.10 -14.36
N THR A 684 -18.21 -26.84 -14.47
CA THR A 684 -17.60 -25.60 -13.96
C THR A 684 -18.01 -24.37 -14.77
N THR A 685 -18.20 -24.53 -16.08
CA THR A 685 -18.55 -23.45 -17.02
C THR A 685 -20.03 -23.41 -17.40
N LYS A 686 -20.84 -24.32 -16.87
CA LYS A 686 -22.26 -24.46 -17.18
C LYS A 686 -23.04 -23.18 -16.93
N GLU A 687 -22.79 -22.53 -15.78
CA GLU A 687 -23.46 -21.28 -15.40
C GLU A 687 -22.97 -20.05 -16.18
N THR A 688 -21.94 -20.21 -17.00
CA THR A 688 -21.29 -19.13 -17.75
C THR A 688 -21.19 -19.46 -19.24
N ASN A 689 -22.13 -20.25 -19.77
CA ASN A 689 -22.25 -20.54 -21.20
C ASN A 689 -20.99 -21.14 -21.84
N GLY A 690 -20.23 -21.94 -21.10
CA GLY A 690 -19.00 -22.58 -21.59
C GLY A 690 -17.73 -21.71 -21.46
N VAL A 691 -17.85 -20.53 -20.86
CA VAL A 691 -16.76 -19.56 -20.74
C VAL A 691 -16.19 -19.54 -19.31
N LEU A 692 -14.86 -19.45 -19.17
CA LEU A 692 -14.21 -19.18 -17.89
C LEU A 692 -14.23 -17.68 -17.56
N LEU A 693 -15.26 -17.26 -16.82
CA LEU A 693 -15.52 -15.86 -16.50
C LEU A 693 -14.96 -15.43 -15.14
N TYR A 694 -15.04 -16.32 -14.15
CA TYR A 694 -14.69 -16.02 -12.76
C TYR A 694 -13.32 -16.59 -12.36
N GLN A 695 -12.65 -15.93 -11.42
CA GLN A 695 -11.39 -16.42 -10.86
C GLN A 695 -11.57 -17.78 -10.15
N GLU A 696 -12.70 -17.97 -9.48
CA GLU A 696 -13.10 -19.22 -8.85
C GLU A 696 -13.20 -20.37 -9.87
N GLN A 697 -13.66 -20.08 -11.09
CA GLN A 697 -13.73 -21.09 -12.16
C GLN A 697 -12.34 -21.46 -12.66
N ILE A 698 -11.41 -20.50 -12.76
CA ILE A 698 -10.00 -20.77 -13.10
C ILE A 698 -9.37 -21.66 -12.03
N MET A 699 -9.59 -21.35 -10.75
CA MET A 699 -9.09 -22.14 -9.64
C MET A 699 -9.66 -23.57 -9.65
N LYS A 700 -10.99 -23.72 -9.76
CA LYS A 700 -11.66 -25.02 -9.87
C LYS A 700 -11.15 -25.81 -11.07
N SER A 701 -10.96 -25.16 -12.22
CA SER A 701 -10.44 -25.81 -13.43
C SER A 701 -9.04 -26.37 -13.22
N SER A 702 -8.17 -25.65 -12.50
CA SER A 702 -6.82 -26.16 -12.22
C SER A 702 -6.82 -27.39 -11.31
N ARG A 703 -7.74 -27.45 -10.34
CA ARG A 703 -7.94 -28.64 -9.50
C ARG A 703 -8.49 -29.82 -10.29
N VAL A 704 -9.50 -29.57 -11.13
CA VAL A 704 -10.15 -30.61 -11.93
C VAL A 704 -9.24 -31.17 -13.02
N LEU A 705 -8.42 -30.33 -13.64
CA LEU A 705 -7.55 -30.76 -14.74
C LEU A 705 -6.20 -31.30 -14.25
N ALA A 706 -5.59 -30.68 -13.24
CA ALA A 706 -4.22 -30.96 -12.82
C ALA A 706 -4.10 -31.45 -11.37
N GLY A 707 -5.21 -31.63 -10.65
CA GLY A 707 -5.19 -32.09 -9.26
C GLY A 707 -4.52 -31.11 -8.29
N PHE A 708 -4.45 -29.82 -8.65
CA PHE A 708 -3.91 -28.79 -7.77
C PHE A 708 -4.70 -28.68 -6.46
N SER A 709 -3.99 -28.42 -5.36
CA SER A 709 -4.61 -27.97 -4.11
C SER A 709 -5.30 -26.61 -4.33
N MET A 710 -6.25 -26.24 -3.47
CA MET A 710 -6.89 -24.92 -3.56
C MET A 710 -5.90 -23.77 -3.33
N ALA A 711 -4.83 -24.01 -2.56
CA ALA A 711 -3.75 -23.06 -2.35
C ALA A 711 -2.85 -22.92 -3.60
N GLU A 712 -2.51 -24.03 -4.27
CA GLU A 712 -1.80 -24.04 -5.56
C GLU A 712 -2.63 -23.32 -6.64
N ALA A 713 -3.95 -23.53 -6.64
CA ALA A 713 -4.88 -22.88 -7.55
C ALA A 713 -4.93 -21.35 -7.34
N ASP A 714 -4.93 -20.86 -6.09
CA ASP A 714 -4.83 -19.42 -5.81
C ASP A 714 -3.46 -18.87 -6.25
N ALA A 715 -2.38 -19.63 -6.06
CA ALA A 715 -1.05 -19.24 -6.51
C ALA A 715 -0.98 -19.07 -8.03
N LEU A 716 -1.58 -19.99 -8.81
CA LEU A 716 -1.73 -19.88 -10.26
C LEU A 716 -2.51 -18.61 -10.64
N ARG A 717 -3.70 -18.42 -10.05
CA ARG A 717 -4.54 -17.24 -10.29
C ARG A 717 -3.79 -15.94 -10.00
N SER A 718 -3.06 -15.88 -8.89
CA SER A 718 -2.25 -14.74 -8.48
C SER A 718 -1.11 -14.46 -9.45
N ALA A 719 -0.42 -15.50 -9.92
CA ALA A 719 0.66 -15.38 -10.92
C ALA A 719 0.16 -14.81 -12.25
N ILE A 720 -0.99 -15.30 -12.75
CA ILE A 720 -1.66 -14.79 -13.95
C ILE A 720 -2.06 -13.32 -13.76
N GLY A 721 -2.73 -13.00 -12.65
CA GLY A 721 -3.21 -11.64 -12.35
C GLY A 721 -2.09 -10.61 -12.25
N LYS A 722 -0.91 -11.01 -11.73
CA LYS A 722 0.28 -10.15 -11.62
C LYS A 722 1.16 -10.16 -12.88
N LYS A 723 0.80 -10.91 -13.94
CA LYS A 723 1.62 -11.13 -15.13
C LYS A 723 3.07 -11.55 -14.79
N ASN A 724 3.24 -12.36 -13.74
CA ASN A 724 4.57 -12.82 -13.33
C ASN A 724 5.04 -13.95 -14.26
N MET A 725 5.75 -13.58 -15.33
CA MET A 725 6.14 -14.49 -16.41
C MET A 725 6.97 -15.69 -15.92
N GLU A 726 7.87 -15.47 -14.96
CA GLU A 726 8.70 -16.54 -14.40
C GLU A 726 7.87 -17.56 -13.63
N LYS A 727 7.01 -17.10 -12.70
CA LYS A 727 6.10 -17.99 -11.96
C LYS A 727 5.10 -18.69 -12.89
N MET A 728 4.56 -17.98 -13.87
CA MET A 728 3.64 -18.55 -14.85
C MET A 728 4.29 -19.67 -15.66
N LYS A 729 5.56 -19.51 -16.07
CA LYS A 729 6.30 -20.55 -16.78
C LYS A 729 6.49 -21.80 -15.92
N THR A 730 6.88 -21.62 -14.65
CA THR A 730 7.07 -22.74 -13.72
C THR A 730 5.77 -23.48 -13.42
N ILE A 731 4.72 -22.76 -13.01
CA ILE A 731 3.42 -23.36 -12.70
C ILE A 731 2.78 -23.96 -13.95
N GLY A 732 2.95 -23.33 -15.11
CA GLY A 732 2.44 -23.85 -16.39
C GLY A 732 3.06 -25.19 -16.78
N GLY A 733 4.36 -25.37 -16.52
CA GLY A 733 5.03 -26.67 -16.72
C GLY A 733 4.44 -27.78 -15.83
N ASP A 734 4.31 -27.51 -14.53
CA ASP A 734 3.71 -28.44 -13.55
C ASP A 734 2.24 -28.76 -13.90
N PHE A 735 1.47 -27.75 -14.31
CA PHE A 735 0.08 -27.93 -14.75
C PHE A 735 -0.03 -28.95 -15.90
N VAL A 736 0.81 -28.81 -16.93
CA VAL A 736 0.79 -29.73 -18.09
C VAL A 736 1.17 -31.15 -17.68
N GLU A 737 2.22 -31.32 -16.88
CA GLU A 737 2.67 -32.63 -16.41
C GLU A 737 1.56 -33.33 -15.60
N ARG A 738 0.95 -32.63 -14.64
CA ARG A 738 -0.11 -33.22 -13.82
C ARG A 738 -1.37 -33.50 -14.62
N ALA A 739 -1.76 -32.61 -15.53
CA ALA A 739 -2.93 -32.83 -16.38
C ALA A 739 -2.78 -34.08 -17.28
N GLN A 740 -1.55 -34.37 -17.74
CA GLN A 740 -1.27 -35.59 -18.49
C GLN A 740 -1.33 -36.86 -17.64
N ALA A 741 -1.10 -36.79 -16.33
CA ALA A 741 -1.20 -37.95 -15.44
C ALA A 741 -2.65 -38.49 -15.35
N GLY A 742 -3.62 -37.57 -15.38
CA GLY A 742 -5.05 -37.86 -15.44
C GLY A 742 -5.64 -38.42 -14.14
N TRP A 743 -6.83 -39.01 -14.28
CA TRP A 743 -7.66 -39.52 -13.19
C TRP A 743 -7.62 -41.04 -13.09
N VAL A 744 -7.90 -41.56 -11.90
CA VAL A 744 -8.07 -42.99 -11.62
C VAL A 744 -9.32 -43.21 -10.79
N THR A 745 -10.07 -44.27 -11.09
CA THR A 745 -11.25 -44.68 -10.33
C THR A 745 -10.84 -45.68 -9.25
N LEU A 746 -11.17 -45.38 -8.00
CA LEU A 746 -10.96 -46.23 -6.84
C LEU A 746 -12.29 -46.86 -6.42
N SER A 747 -12.25 -48.12 -5.99
CA SER A 747 -13.39 -48.80 -5.34
C SER A 747 -13.21 -48.76 -3.83
N LEU A 748 -14.22 -48.27 -3.11
CA LEU A 748 -14.25 -48.19 -1.66
C LEU A 748 -14.82 -49.47 -1.05
N GLU A 749 -14.48 -49.76 0.20
CA GLU A 749 -14.94 -50.97 0.92
C GLU A 749 -16.48 -51.04 1.05
N ASN A 750 -17.16 -49.89 1.04
CA ASN A 750 -18.62 -49.81 1.06
C ASN A 750 -19.27 -50.09 -0.32
N GLY A 751 -18.49 -50.48 -1.34
CA GLY A 751 -18.95 -50.79 -2.69
C GLY A 751 -19.17 -49.57 -3.60
N SER A 752 -18.95 -48.35 -3.10
CA SER A 752 -18.99 -47.14 -3.93
C SER A 752 -17.66 -46.89 -4.66
N THR A 753 -17.69 -46.12 -5.75
CA THR A 753 -16.48 -45.74 -6.48
C THR A 753 -16.23 -44.24 -6.35
N VAL A 754 -14.97 -43.85 -6.24
CA VAL A 754 -14.55 -42.45 -6.24
C VAL A 754 -13.46 -42.24 -7.28
N GLU A 755 -13.56 -41.19 -8.08
CA GLU A 755 -12.46 -40.78 -8.96
C GLU A 755 -11.53 -39.84 -8.20
N VAL A 756 -10.22 -40.08 -8.32
CA VAL A 756 -9.18 -39.18 -7.80
C VAL A 756 -8.16 -38.85 -8.88
N HIS A 757 -7.63 -37.63 -8.83
CA HIS A 757 -6.54 -37.24 -9.73
C HIS A 757 -5.23 -37.88 -9.25
N LYS A 758 -4.46 -38.52 -10.13
CA LYS A 758 -3.27 -39.29 -9.72
C LYS A 758 -2.23 -38.46 -8.99
N LYS A 759 -2.11 -37.18 -9.35
CA LYS A 759 -1.16 -36.22 -8.74
C LYS A 759 -1.77 -35.37 -7.62
N ALA A 760 -3.05 -35.54 -7.27
CA ALA A 760 -3.61 -34.88 -6.10
C ALA A 760 -3.04 -35.50 -4.81
N LYS A 761 -2.70 -34.66 -3.83
CA LYS A 761 -2.22 -35.13 -2.52
C LYS A 761 -3.41 -35.41 -1.60
N LEU A 762 -3.69 -36.69 -1.36
CA LEU A 762 -4.84 -37.21 -0.61
C LEU A 762 -4.40 -37.61 0.80
N MET A 763 -5.28 -37.50 1.80
CA MET A 763 -4.95 -37.90 3.17
C MET A 763 -4.95 -39.42 3.31
N CYS A 764 -3.87 -39.97 3.87
CA CYS A 764 -3.75 -41.39 4.19
C CYS A 764 -4.08 -41.67 5.68
N SER A 765 -4.34 -42.93 6.00
CA SER A 765 -4.68 -43.41 7.35
C SER A 765 -3.60 -43.14 8.40
N ASP A 766 -2.36 -42.93 7.98
CA ASP A 766 -1.22 -42.55 8.82
C ASP A 766 -1.07 -41.03 9.03
N GLY A 767 -2.04 -40.25 8.56
CA GLY A 767 -2.08 -38.79 8.71
C GLY A 767 -1.17 -38.02 7.75
N LYS A 768 -0.48 -38.69 6.81
CA LYS A 768 0.32 -38.03 5.78
C LYS A 768 -0.46 -37.86 4.49
N ARG A 769 -0.18 -36.80 3.74
CA ARG A 769 -0.74 -36.59 2.41
C ARG A 769 0.17 -37.14 1.32
N ARG A 770 -0.35 -38.01 0.47
CA ARG A 770 0.37 -38.67 -0.63
C ARG A 770 -0.41 -38.61 -1.93
N THR A 771 0.30 -38.65 -3.05
CA THR A 771 -0.30 -38.92 -4.37
C THR A 771 -0.77 -40.36 -4.47
N TYR A 772 -1.57 -40.69 -5.48
CA TYR A 772 -2.05 -42.06 -5.72
C TYR A 772 -0.88 -43.06 -5.85
N ASP A 773 0.12 -42.71 -6.66
CA ASP A 773 1.28 -43.58 -6.90
C ASP A 773 2.13 -43.75 -5.63
N GLU A 774 2.26 -42.71 -4.80
CA GLU A 774 2.95 -42.77 -3.50
C GLU A 774 2.18 -43.61 -2.49
N ALA A 775 0.85 -43.48 -2.42
CA ALA A 775 0.02 -44.26 -1.52
C ALA A 775 0.09 -45.75 -1.86
N ILE A 776 0.07 -46.11 -3.15
CA ILE A 776 0.28 -47.50 -3.59
C ILE A 776 1.69 -47.99 -3.22
N ARG A 777 2.72 -47.20 -3.54
CA ARG A 777 4.12 -47.58 -3.27
C ARG A 777 4.37 -47.79 -1.78
N ASP A 778 3.78 -46.94 -0.94
CA ASP A 778 3.96 -46.95 0.50
C ASP A 778 2.94 -47.85 1.21
N ASN A 779 2.05 -48.52 0.46
CA ASN A 779 0.95 -49.37 0.96
C ASN A 779 0.11 -48.68 2.05
N ALA A 780 -0.25 -47.41 1.81
CA ALA A 780 -0.99 -46.56 2.73
C ALA A 780 -2.43 -46.36 2.24
N ASP A 781 -3.41 -46.60 3.12
CA ASP A 781 -4.83 -46.44 2.79
C ASP A 781 -5.20 -44.96 2.66
N ILE A 782 -5.86 -44.58 1.57
CA ILE A 782 -6.41 -43.23 1.40
C ILE A 782 -7.73 -43.15 2.16
N VAL A 783 -7.85 -42.19 3.09
CA VAL A 783 -9.02 -42.02 3.98
C VAL A 783 -9.83 -40.76 3.69
N ASP A 784 -9.23 -39.80 2.99
CA ASP A 784 -9.92 -38.60 2.50
C ASP A 784 -9.63 -38.43 1.01
N PHE A 785 -10.68 -38.53 0.21
CA PHE A 785 -10.62 -38.43 -1.25
C PHE A 785 -10.69 -37.00 -1.73
N GLY A 786 -10.87 -36.04 -0.82
CA GLY A 786 -10.80 -34.61 -1.09
C GLY A 786 -11.63 -34.21 -2.30
N VAL A 787 -12.86 -34.73 -2.40
CA VAL A 787 -13.82 -34.43 -3.49
C VAL A 787 -14.60 -33.16 -3.14
#